data_AF-A0A7X6DQ39-F1
#
_entry.id   AF-A0A7X6DQ39-F1
#
_cell.length_a   1.000
_cell.length_b   1.000
_cell.length_c   1.000
_cell.angle_alpha   90.00
_cell.angle_beta   90.00
_cell.angle_gamma   90.00
#
_symmetry.space_group_name_H-M   'P 1'
#
loop_
_entity.id
_entity.type
_entity.pdbx_description
1 polymer ?
#
loop_
_entity_poly.entity_id
_entity_poly.type
_entity_poly.pdbx_seq_one_letter_code
_entity_poly.pdbx_strand_id
1 'polypeptide(L)'
;MSNVIDSKYNRRIRDTDRRRFKSLVLSNDRRKEQRRQRSVDIANEFNQKFLKPGGRHSRRTKERRGFLCPANIFPENSILREKEAIHGTIVNISSQGLAIALSSGADWLTSCNEVTITWGPSTVLSGRIIWKDFNSYYLNNGNSYLIGIELNKTANNKSTLRFSPPLEKNLTRIESISDIPSVDFYPLYIGGRDVDTGIYGFSADTAKLILNPSETLLNQETILNGSIPDNNFKSTYAAYCIAYDNYIDEAIDAAFNAWQEFRHTSIHKRKRLFYDFYDNIKNHRSQLIDLMVKEGHPLRLAEWEHAGMVKAYEPKTINFYLKQLFRKLGNDGDEQLFLARKPDGVVCVMPPGNAPCPNSLLAAFALLGGNTLIIKPPLRNPISTMYLWRKVIGDVLQSNKISPGVVNLIIGDSEGILKKWLASPKVSDIVYFGDSHTGLNIGSQIYSSGKKPILELSGNDTMVIWKDANLEGAADSLIEGFNGSMQICMVARRAVIHPAIYDQFQSIILDKIKKISAGLPDDKTSYLAPVGKIELFYEYLLDALRKGAQLIYGGTRINYAGSPDPSGIFITPTLITVEDIPIAETMKCTLEEGFFPLLTLINASDRSSKIESDDIIFSRIMTFLDQNTYGLRTSVWIESKRYMKKFIKSIQGSGIIRINLLHTGFSAFVGTHGGPKRSGGPFGELNYLWEKTTHLQGIALRE
;
A
#
# COMPACT_ATOMS: atom_id res chain seq x y z
N MET A 1 -35.03 13.58 -61.85
CA MET A 1 -34.79 14.83 -62.60
C MET A 1 -33.62 15.53 -61.94
N SER A 2 -32.39 15.41 -62.45
CA SER A 2 -31.78 16.31 -63.47
C SER A 2 -31.87 17.79 -63.04
N ASN A 3 -30.85 18.64 -62.99
CA ASN A 3 -29.47 18.64 -63.49
C ASN A 3 -28.72 19.82 -62.84
N VAL A 4 -27.41 19.66 -62.65
CA VAL A 4 -26.29 20.52 -63.10
C VAL A 4 -26.45 22.05 -63.11
N ILE A 5 -25.52 22.73 -62.42
CA ILE A 5 -24.73 23.96 -62.71
C ILE A 5 -24.32 24.49 -61.32
N ASP A 6 -23.06 24.63 -60.91
CA ASP A 6 -21.98 25.30 -61.62
C ASP A 6 -20.59 24.85 -61.14
N SER A 7 -19.70 24.58 -62.10
CA SER A 7 -18.39 23.94 -61.92
C SER A 7 -17.20 24.90 -62.11
N LYS A 8 -17.40 26.21 -61.99
CA LYS A 8 -16.32 27.20 -62.28
C LYS A 8 -15.56 27.79 -61.10
N TYR A 9 -15.83 27.39 -59.85
CA TYR A 9 -15.11 27.95 -58.68
C TYR A 9 -13.97 27.07 -58.12
N ASN A 10 -13.72 25.88 -58.70
CA ASN A 10 -12.97 24.83 -58.00
C ASN A 10 -11.55 24.53 -58.54
N ARG A 11 -10.95 25.43 -59.34
CA ARG A 11 -9.65 25.17 -60.00
C ARG A 11 -8.47 26.09 -59.66
N ARG A 12 -8.60 27.04 -58.72
CA ARG A 12 -7.47 27.92 -58.34
C ARG A 12 -6.94 27.80 -56.91
N ILE A 13 -7.43 26.85 -56.10
CA ILE A 13 -6.94 26.62 -54.73
C ILE A 13 -6.68 25.13 -54.51
N ARG A 14 -5.77 24.50 -55.27
CA ARG A 14 -5.40 23.09 -55.03
C ARG A 14 -3.92 22.75 -55.07
N ASP A 15 -3.05 23.64 -55.56
CA ASP A 15 -1.61 23.35 -55.63
C ASP A 15 -0.75 24.07 -54.58
N THR A 16 -1.15 25.27 -54.14
CA THR A 16 -0.46 26.01 -53.08
C THR A 16 -0.74 25.45 -51.68
N ASP A 17 -1.97 25.02 -51.40
CA ASP A 17 -2.33 24.43 -50.09
C ASP A 17 -1.87 22.99 -49.92
N ARG A 18 -1.77 22.19 -51.00
CA ARG A 18 -1.21 20.82 -50.89
C ARG A 18 0.28 20.82 -50.56
N ARG A 19 1.05 21.80 -51.04
CA ARG A 19 2.48 21.94 -50.70
C ARG A 19 2.67 22.49 -49.28
N ARG A 20 1.85 23.44 -48.83
CA ARG A 20 1.84 23.92 -47.43
C ARG A 20 1.43 22.83 -46.44
N PHE A 21 0.39 22.05 -46.75
CA PHE A 21 -0.10 20.96 -45.91
C PHE A 21 0.88 19.77 -45.85
N LYS A 22 1.50 19.37 -46.98
CA LYS A 22 2.60 18.39 -46.95
C LYS A 22 3.81 18.90 -46.17
N SER A 23 4.18 20.18 -46.28
CA SER A 23 5.31 20.73 -45.50
C SER A 23 5.00 20.80 -44.00
N LEU A 24 3.75 21.11 -43.60
CA LEU A 24 3.33 21.14 -42.20
C LEU A 24 3.26 19.74 -41.59
N VAL A 25 2.70 18.76 -42.32
CA VAL A 25 2.63 17.35 -41.88
C VAL A 25 4.04 16.75 -41.77
N LEU A 26 4.91 16.99 -42.77
CA LEU A 26 6.30 16.53 -42.72
C LEU A 26 7.13 17.24 -41.64
N SER A 27 6.83 18.50 -41.31
CA SER A 27 7.48 19.23 -40.20
C SER A 27 6.99 18.74 -38.82
N ASN A 28 5.73 18.32 -38.70
CA ASN A 28 5.16 17.76 -37.48
C ASN A 28 5.60 16.30 -37.26
N ASP A 29 5.73 15.50 -38.32
CA ASP A 29 6.31 14.16 -38.22
C ASP A 29 7.81 14.22 -37.92
N ARG A 30 8.56 15.20 -38.48
CA ARG A 30 9.96 15.45 -38.05
C ARG A 30 10.06 15.90 -36.59
N ARG A 31 9.12 16.70 -36.08
CA ARG A 31 9.08 17.09 -34.65
C ARG A 31 8.65 15.94 -33.74
N LYS A 32 7.76 15.05 -34.18
CA LYS A 32 7.42 13.79 -33.50
C LYS A 32 8.61 12.84 -33.44
N GLU A 33 9.30 12.66 -34.56
CA GLU A 33 10.49 11.83 -34.64
C GLU A 33 11.63 12.42 -33.81
N GLN A 34 11.84 13.75 -33.84
CA GLN A 34 12.82 14.41 -32.97
C GLN A 34 12.47 14.33 -31.47
N ARG A 35 11.19 14.38 -31.08
CA ARG A 35 10.78 14.22 -29.68
C ARG A 35 10.88 12.77 -29.22
N ARG A 36 10.49 11.81 -30.05
CA ARG A 36 10.62 10.37 -29.81
C ARG A 36 12.09 9.95 -29.75
N GLN A 37 12.89 10.44 -30.68
CA GLN A 37 14.35 10.25 -30.69
C GLN A 37 14.98 10.89 -29.46
N ARG A 38 14.58 12.10 -29.05
CA ARG A 38 15.07 12.74 -27.81
C ARG A 38 14.70 11.95 -26.55
N SER A 39 13.52 11.36 -26.47
CA SER A 39 13.15 10.48 -25.34
C SER A 39 13.94 9.16 -25.34
N VAL A 40 14.21 8.60 -26.52
CA VAL A 40 15.09 7.43 -26.69
C VAL A 40 16.54 7.78 -26.34
N ASP A 41 17.02 8.97 -26.73
CA ASP A 41 18.36 9.46 -26.44
C ASP A 41 18.54 9.75 -24.95
N ILE A 42 17.51 10.26 -24.25
CA ILE A 42 17.51 10.43 -22.79
C ILE A 42 17.52 9.07 -22.08
N ALA A 43 16.74 8.09 -22.56
CA ALA A 43 16.77 6.72 -22.03
C ALA A 43 18.14 6.04 -22.27
N ASN A 44 18.78 6.34 -23.40
CA ASN A 44 20.11 5.84 -23.73
C ASN A 44 21.23 6.58 -22.96
N GLU A 45 21.12 7.89 -22.72
CA GLU A 45 22.04 8.66 -21.86
C GLU A 45 21.97 8.19 -20.40
N PHE A 46 20.76 7.87 -19.93
CA PHE A 46 20.54 7.27 -18.61
C PHE A 46 21.25 5.92 -18.49
N ASN A 47 21.15 5.07 -19.52
CA ASN A 47 21.86 3.79 -19.57
C ASN A 47 23.39 3.93 -19.72
N GLN A 48 23.89 4.98 -20.38
CA GLN A 48 25.33 5.16 -20.62
C GLN A 48 26.09 5.83 -19.46
N LYS A 49 25.46 6.76 -18.71
CA LYS A 49 26.12 7.48 -17.60
C LYS A 49 26.19 6.68 -16.29
N PHE A 50 25.28 5.73 -16.07
CA PHE A 50 25.14 5.07 -14.76
C PHE A 50 25.62 3.60 -14.71
N LEU A 51 26.08 3.03 -15.84
CA LEU A 51 26.44 1.60 -15.94
C LEU A 51 27.89 1.31 -16.42
N LYS A 52 28.87 2.20 -16.21
CA LYS A 52 30.30 1.85 -16.42
C LYS A 52 31.19 2.10 -15.20
N PRO A 53 31.94 1.09 -14.71
CA PRO A 53 32.96 1.26 -13.68
C PRO A 53 34.29 1.70 -14.29
N GLY A 54 34.93 2.69 -13.67
CA GLY A 54 36.27 3.15 -14.01
C GLY A 54 37.38 2.35 -13.29
N GLY A 55 38.56 2.28 -13.93
CA GLY A 55 39.86 2.13 -13.25
C GLY A 55 40.51 0.74 -13.27
N ARG A 56 41.65 0.65 -13.98
CA ARG A 56 42.56 -0.52 -14.06
C ARG A 56 43.45 -0.64 -12.80
N HIS A 57 43.59 -1.85 -12.23
CA HIS A 57 44.88 -2.41 -11.77
C HIS A 57 44.81 -3.92 -11.48
N SER A 58 45.98 -4.55 -11.39
CA SER A 58 46.31 -5.91 -11.81
C SER A 58 46.19 -7.03 -10.75
N ARG A 59 45.70 -8.20 -11.21
CA ARG A 59 45.97 -9.60 -10.80
C ARG A 59 46.51 -9.89 -9.38
N ARG A 60 45.66 -10.46 -8.51
CA ARG A 60 45.70 -11.87 -8.04
C ARG A 60 44.49 -12.16 -7.12
N THR A 61 44.12 -13.45 -7.06
CA THR A 61 42.99 -14.11 -6.35
C THR A 61 41.56 -13.80 -6.83
N LYS A 62 40.96 -14.77 -7.54
CA LYS A 62 39.57 -14.76 -8.06
C LYS A 62 38.61 -15.32 -7.01
N GLU A 63 37.87 -14.45 -6.34
CA GLU A 63 36.53 -14.76 -5.83
C GLU A 63 35.51 -14.01 -6.72
N ARG A 64 34.57 -14.75 -7.33
CA ARG A 64 33.61 -14.18 -8.27
C ARG A 64 32.43 -13.56 -7.51
N ARG A 65 32.31 -12.24 -7.61
CA ARG A 65 31.10 -11.45 -7.34
C ARG A 65 29.95 -11.90 -8.26
N GLY A 66 28.75 -12.09 -7.71
CA GLY A 66 27.53 -12.42 -8.47
C GLY A 66 27.09 -11.25 -9.36
N PHE A 67 26.63 -11.57 -10.58
CA PHE A 67 26.11 -10.61 -11.56
C PHE A 67 24.57 -10.63 -11.52
N LEU A 68 23.93 -9.46 -11.48
CA LEU A 68 22.49 -9.30 -11.70
C LEU A 68 22.23 -9.07 -13.20
N CYS A 69 21.68 -10.06 -13.91
CA CYS A 69 21.27 -9.94 -15.31
C CYS A 69 20.00 -10.76 -15.62
N PRO A 70 19.14 -10.29 -16.55
CA PRO A 70 17.93 -11.00 -16.97
C PRO A 70 18.22 -12.19 -17.92
N ALA A 71 17.44 -13.26 -17.81
CA ALA A 71 17.51 -14.48 -18.64
C ALA A 71 16.11 -15.01 -19.00
N ASN A 72 15.98 -15.76 -20.10
CA ASN A 72 14.72 -16.38 -20.57
C ASN A 72 14.75 -17.90 -20.36
N ILE A 73 13.63 -18.49 -19.93
CA ILE A 73 13.53 -19.91 -19.55
C ILE A 73 12.41 -20.64 -20.31
N PHE A 74 12.68 -21.87 -20.76
CA PHE A 74 11.77 -22.73 -21.54
C PHE A 74 11.64 -24.16 -20.96
N PRO A 75 10.45 -24.79 -20.96
CA PRO A 75 10.25 -26.19 -20.59
C PRO A 75 10.52 -27.18 -21.74
N GLU A 76 10.98 -28.41 -21.42
CA GLU A 76 11.39 -29.36 -22.48
C GLU A 76 10.49 -30.60 -22.73
N ASN A 77 9.52 -31.00 -21.90
CA ASN A 77 8.62 -32.12 -22.26
C ASN A 77 7.31 -32.25 -21.43
N SER A 78 6.16 -32.02 -22.08
CA SER A 78 4.94 -32.87 -22.06
C SER A 78 3.85 -32.18 -22.90
N ILE A 79 3.00 -32.96 -23.57
CA ILE A 79 2.06 -32.53 -24.62
C ILE A 79 0.97 -31.60 -24.05
N LEU A 80 1.26 -30.30 -23.94
CA LEU A 80 0.30 -29.19 -23.84
C LEU A 80 0.90 -27.93 -24.50
N ARG A 81 0.16 -27.44 -25.51
CA ARG A 81 0.25 -26.21 -26.35
C ARG A 81 1.39 -25.18 -26.14
N GLU A 82 1.91 -24.72 -27.29
CA GLU A 82 2.85 -23.62 -27.58
C GLU A 82 3.18 -22.57 -26.49
N LYS A 83 4.45 -22.62 -26.06
CA LYS A 83 5.40 -21.52 -25.75
C LYS A 83 4.96 -20.36 -24.84
N GLU A 84 5.12 -20.56 -23.53
CA GLU A 84 5.29 -19.47 -22.56
C GLU A 84 6.76 -19.36 -22.15
N ALA A 85 7.42 -18.27 -22.52
CA ALA A 85 8.77 -17.94 -22.06
C ALA A 85 8.68 -16.98 -20.86
N ILE A 86 9.33 -17.32 -19.76
CA ILE A 86 9.30 -16.51 -18.53
C ILE A 86 10.66 -15.83 -18.33
N HIS A 87 10.61 -14.57 -17.91
CA HIS A 87 11.79 -13.80 -17.57
C HIS A 87 12.20 -14.09 -16.12
N GLY A 88 13.48 -14.39 -15.93
CA GLY A 88 14.08 -14.64 -14.63
C GLY A 88 15.31 -13.78 -14.38
N THR A 89 15.56 -13.47 -13.11
CA THR A 89 16.78 -12.80 -12.66
C THR A 89 17.66 -13.83 -11.97
N ILE A 90 18.90 -14.00 -12.43
CA ILE A 90 19.87 -14.84 -11.72
C ILE A 90 20.23 -14.12 -10.43
N VAL A 91 19.94 -14.78 -9.30
CA VAL A 91 20.19 -14.23 -7.96
C VAL A 91 21.44 -14.85 -7.32
N ASN A 92 21.87 -16.04 -7.78
CA ASN A 92 23.11 -16.67 -7.31
C ASN A 92 23.73 -17.60 -8.37
N ILE A 93 25.06 -17.71 -8.40
CA ILE A 93 25.83 -18.59 -9.28
C ILE A 93 26.90 -19.32 -8.45
N SER A 94 26.93 -20.65 -8.53
CA SER A 94 27.96 -21.48 -7.90
C SER A 94 28.62 -22.43 -8.91
N SER A 95 29.65 -23.17 -8.47
CA SER A 95 30.26 -24.25 -9.26
C SER A 95 29.34 -25.47 -9.45
N GLN A 96 28.16 -25.48 -8.83
CA GLN A 96 27.22 -26.58 -8.82
C GLN A 96 25.87 -26.24 -9.49
N GLY A 97 25.56 -24.96 -9.73
CA GLY A 97 24.28 -24.57 -10.34
C GLY A 97 23.97 -23.07 -10.29
N LEU A 98 22.74 -22.73 -10.66
CA LEU A 98 22.18 -21.37 -10.69
C LEU A 98 20.93 -21.28 -9.80
N ALA A 99 20.75 -20.16 -9.12
CA ALA A 99 19.47 -19.79 -8.51
C ALA A 99 18.85 -18.64 -9.31
N ILE A 100 17.60 -18.81 -9.73
CA ILE A 100 16.90 -17.84 -10.57
C ILE A 100 15.54 -17.50 -9.94
N ALA A 101 15.31 -16.21 -9.72
CA ALA A 101 14.02 -15.68 -9.31
C ALA A 101 13.18 -15.36 -10.56
N LEU A 102 11.97 -15.89 -10.65
CA LEU A 102 11.09 -15.73 -11.80
C LEU A 102 10.01 -14.68 -11.52
N SER A 103 9.64 -13.92 -12.56
CA SER A 103 8.43 -13.10 -12.53
C SER A 103 7.17 -13.97 -12.45
N SER A 104 6.09 -13.46 -11.84
CA SER A 104 4.80 -14.15 -11.65
C SER A 104 4.27 -14.84 -12.92
N GLY A 105 3.53 -15.95 -12.78
CA GLY A 105 2.92 -16.70 -13.89
C GLY A 105 3.60 -18.03 -14.23
N ALA A 106 4.33 -18.62 -13.27
CA ALA A 106 5.14 -19.82 -13.45
C ALA A 106 4.45 -21.11 -12.95
N ASP A 107 3.12 -21.14 -12.86
CA ASP A 107 2.36 -22.26 -12.27
C ASP A 107 2.57 -23.60 -13.00
N TRP A 108 2.81 -23.55 -14.32
CA TRP A 108 3.15 -24.74 -15.10
C TRP A 108 4.54 -25.31 -14.77
N LEU A 109 5.45 -24.53 -14.16
CA LEU A 109 6.74 -25.05 -13.71
C LEU A 109 6.57 -26.08 -12.59
N THR A 110 5.42 -26.15 -11.90
CA THR A 110 5.13 -27.21 -10.93
C THR A 110 5.31 -28.61 -11.53
N SER A 111 4.94 -28.80 -12.80
CA SER A 111 5.00 -30.10 -13.49
C SER A 111 6.28 -30.31 -14.34
N CYS A 112 7.08 -29.28 -14.56
CA CYS A 112 8.32 -29.39 -15.37
C CYS A 112 9.54 -29.78 -14.54
N ASN A 113 10.34 -30.72 -15.02
CA ASN A 113 11.54 -31.19 -14.32
C ASN A 113 12.85 -30.69 -14.94
N GLU A 114 12.81 -30.22 -16.18
CA GLU A 114 13.95 -29.74 -16.95
C GLU A 114 13.62 -28.43 -17.63
N VAL A 115 14.63 -27.55 -17.72
CA VAL A 115 14.52 -26.25 -18.36
C VAL A 115 15.74 -25.91 -19.19
N THR A 116 15.48 -25.17 -20.26
CA THR A 116 16.49 -24.58 -21.13
C THR A 116 16.51 -23.07 -20.92
N ILE A 117 17.68 -22.54 -20.60
CA ILE A 117 17.93 -21.14 -20.28
C ILE A 117 18.66 -20.51 -21.44
N THR A 118 18.12 -19.43 -22.00
CA THR A 118 18.82 -18.62 -23.01
C THR A 118 19.32 -17.32 -22.41
N TRP A 119 20.59 -17.04 -22.68
CA TRP A 119 21.30 -15.84 -22.21
C TRP A 119 21.93 -15.12 -23.40
N GLY A 120 21.31 -14.01 -23.81
CA GLY A 120 21.65 -13.31 -25.05
C GLY A 120 21.32 -14.15 -26.31
N PRO A 121 21.74 -13.69 -27.51
CA PRO A 121 21.33 -14.31 -28.77
C PRO A 121 21.99 -15.67 -29.08
N SER A 122 22.91 -16.17 -28.25
CA SER A 122 23.76 -17.32 -28.63
C SER A 122 24.08 -18.31 -27.51
N THR A 123 23.77 -18.01 -26.25
CA THR A 123 24.11 -18.91 -25.13
C THR A 123 22.88 -19.66 -24.67
N VAL A 124 22.97 -20.99 -24.69
CA VAL A 124 21.89 -21.89 -24.27
C VAL A 124 22.47 -22.86 -23.23
N LEU A 125 21.86 -22.91 -22.05
CA LEU A 125 22.22 -23.84 -20.98
C LEU A 125 21.01 -24.71 -20.65
N SER A 126 21.21 -26.01 -20.45
CA SER A 126 20.16 -26.90 -19.96
C SER A 126 20.48 -27.38 -18.54
N GLY A 127 19.45 -27.45 -17.71
CA GLY A 127 19.60 -27.82 -16.32
C GLY A 127 18.34 -28.45 -15.76
N ARG A 128 18.53 -29.32 -14.77
CA ARG A 128 17.42 -29.93 -14.05
C ARG A 128 16.99 -29.00 -12.93
N ILE A 129 15.68 -28.78 -12.79
CA ILE A 129 15.17 -28.06 -11.65
C ILE A 129 15.26 -28.98 -10.44
N ILE A 130 16.08 -28.63 -9.45
CA ILE A 130 16.34 -29.45 -8.26
C ILE A 130 15.53 -29.03 -7.06
N TRP A 131 15.15 -27.76 -6.98
CA TRP A 131 14.15 -27.31 -6.04
C TRP A 131 13.38 -26.16 -6.64
N LYS A 132 12.11 -26.07 -6.24
CA LYS A 132 11.21 -24.99 -6.57
C LYS A 132 10.70 -24.50 -5.23
N ASP A 133 11.09 -23.30 -4.85
CA ASP A 133 10.50 -22.62 -3.70
C ASP A 133 9.43 -21.69 -4.23
N PHE A 134 8.22 -22.20 -4.12
CA PHE A 134 6.99 -21.56 -4.52
C PHE A 134 6.55 -20.45 -3.54
N ASN A 135 7.32 -20.18 -2.48
CA ASN A 135 7.02 -19.20 -1.43
C ASN A 135 8.27 -18.43 -0.97
N SER A 136 9.19 -18.13 -1.87
CA SER A 136 10.47 -17.48 -1.52
C SER A 136 10.29 -15.96 -1.33
N TYR A 137 10.39 -15.53 -0.07
CA TYR A 137 10.43 -14.14 0.38
C TYR A 137 11.81 -13.51 0.11
N TYR A 138 12.09 -13.12 -1.13
CA TYR A 138 13.30 -12.31 -1.41
C TYR A 138 13.07 -11.07 -2.28
N LEU A 139 11.87 -10.87 -2.84
CA LEU A 139 11.53 -9.65 -3.57
C LEU A 139 10.12 -9.20 -3.19
N ASN A 140 9.98 -7.93 -2.80
CA ASN A 140 8.70 -7.30 -2.46
C ASN A 140 7.75 -7.33 -3.68
N ASN A 141 6.72 -8.19 -3.62
CA ASN A 141 5.40 -8.14 -4.26
C ASN A 141 5.05 -9.48 -4.94
N GLY A 142 4.15 -10.25 -4.32
CA GLY A 142 3.49 -11.39 -4.96
C GLY A 142 4.38 -12.63 -5.16
N ASN A 143 3.73 -13.78 -5.35
CA ASN A 143 4.35 -15.10 -5.47
C ASN A 143 5.50 -15.09 -6.48
N SER A 144 6.71 -14.97 -5.93
CA SER A 144 7.97 -15.06 -6.67
C SER A 144 8.41 -16.51 -6.60
N TYR A 145 8.67 -17.10 -7.76
CA TYR A 145 9.11 -18.49 -7.85
C TYR A 145 10.63 -18.48 -7.86
N LEU A 146 11.25 -19.02 -6.82
CA LEU A 146 12.69 -19.24 -6.82
C LEU A 146 12.93 -20.68 -7.24
N ILE A 147 13.67 -20.84 -8.33
CA ILE A 147 14.06 -22.17 -8.80
C ILE A 147 15.57 -22.34 -8.64
N GLY A 148 15.95 -23.45 -8.02
CA GLY A 148 17.31 -23.95 -8.04
C GLY A 148 17.50 -24.85 -9.24
N ILE A 149 18.47 -24.52 -10.08
CA ILE A 149 18.80 -25.28 -11.28
C ILE A 149 20.16 -25.91 -11.08
N GLU A 150 20.20 -27.23 -10.99
CA GLU A 150 21.45 -27.98 -11.05
C GLU A 150 21.84 -28.08 -12.51
N LEU A 151 22.98 -27.50 -12.83
CA LEU A 151 23.54 -27.62 -14.16
C LEU A 151 24.04 -29.05 -14.32
N ASN A 152 23.54 -29.69 -15.36
CA ASN A 152 23.81 -31.06 -15.70
C ASN A 152 25.34 -31.31 -15.76
N LYS A 153 25.94 -32.02 -14.79
CA LYS A 153 27.39 -32.30 -14.71
C LYS A 153 27.76 -33.39 -15.71
N THR A 154 28.32 -32.96 -16.84
CA THR A 154 28.32 -33.56 -18.20
C THR A 154 26.95 -33.65 -18.89
N ALA A 155 25.90 -33.09 -18.31
CA ALA A 155 24.78 -33.97 -17.98
C ALA A 155 25.29 -35.25 -17.28
N ASN A 156 24.76 -35.53 -16.09
CA ASN A 156 25.09 -36.68 -15.23
C ASN A 156 26.05 -36.46 -14.04
N ASN A 157 25.38 -36.01 -12.98
CA ASN A 157 25.10 -36.86 -11.83
C ASN A 157 26.16 -37.01 -10.72
N LYS A 158 25.59 -36.84 -9.50
CA LYS A 158 25.93 -37.45 -8.22
C LYS A 158 26.91 -36.69 -7.33
N SER A 159 26.35 -35.76 -6.56
CA SER A 159 26.20 -35.96 -5.10
C SER A 159 25.42 -34.77 -4.51
N THR A 160 24.13 -35.00 -4.27
CA THR A 160 23.21 -34.09 -3.60
C THR A 160 23.63 -33.87 -2.15
N LEU A 161 23.95 -32.62 -1.79
CA LEU A 161 23.81 -32.11 -0.43
C LEU A 161 22.36 -31.65 -0.24
N ARG A 162 21.66 -32.24 0.72
CA ARG A 162 20.30 -31.84 1.13
C ARG A 162 20.33 -30.51 1.89
N PHE A 163 19.42 -29.60 1.55
CA PHE A 163 18.94 -28.56 2.47
C PHE A 163 17.41 -28.43 2.36
N SER A 164 16.73 -28.60 3.49
CA SER A 164 15.35 -28.17 3.72
C SER A 164 15.38 -26.72 4.23
N PRO A 165 14.49 -25.80 3.85
CA PRO A 165 14.31 -24.56 4.59
C PRO A 165 13.46 -24.89 5.83
N PRO A 166 13.98 -24.74 7.04
CA PRO A 166 13.26 -25.11 8.24
C PRO A 166 12.70 -23.84 8.87
N LEU A 167 11.37 -23.69 8.89
CA LEU A 167 10.72 -22.80 9.86
C LEU A 167 10.89 -23.31 11.32
N GLU A 168 11.47 -24.51 11.50
CA GLU A 168 11.85 -25.09 12.78
C GLU A 168 13.35 -24.95 13.18
N LYS A 169 14.25 -24.36 12.37
CA LYS A 169 15.70 -24.41 12.69
C LYS A 169 16.41 -23.12 13.06
N ASN A 170 15.84 -21.94 12.86
CA ASN A 170 16.48 -20.69 13.31
C ASN A 170 15.56 -19.86 14.21
N LEU A 171 14.77 -20.52 15.05
CA LEU A 171 14.11 -19.87 16.18
C LEU A 171 14.81 -20.37 17.43
N THR A 172 15.82 -19.62 17.87
CA THR A 172 16.55 -20.01 19.06
C THR A 172 15.73 -19.63 20.28
N ARG A 173 15.45 -20.62 21.13
CA ARG A 173 14.74 -20.44 22.39
C ARG A 173 15.67 -19.70 23.35
N ILE A 174 15.51 -18.39 23.47
CA ILE A 174 16.24 -17.60 24.47
C ILE A 174 15.61 -17.94 25.82
N GLU A 175 16.41 -18.47 26.76
CA GLU A 175 15.91 -18.99 28.05
C GLU A 175 15.29 -17.90 28.93
N SER A 176 15.72 -16.65 28.79
CA SER A 176 15.07 -15.48 29.39
C SER A 176 15.40 -14.18 28.65
N ILE A 177 14.40 -13.36 28.36
CA ILE A 177 14.59 -12.01 27.77
C ILE A 177 15.31 -11.05 28.74
N SER A 178 15.34 -11.37 30.05
CA SER A 178 16.04 -10.58 31.08
C SER A 178 17.53 -10.40 30.81
N ASP A 179 18.09 -11.25 29.94
CA ASP A 179 19.53 -11.35 29.71
C ASP A 179 19.99 -10.50 28.51
N ILE A 180 19.08 -9.78 27.85
CA ILE A 180 19.39 -8.78 26.82
C ILE A 180 19.24 -7.38 27.43
N PRO A 181 20.28 -6.83 28.10
CA PRO A 181 20.22 -5.46 28.60
C PRO A 181 19.96 -4.48 27.46
N SER A 182 19.13 -3.46 27.72
CA SER A 182 18.84 -2.29 26.86
C SER A 182 17.77 -2.39 25.76
N VAL A 183 16.99 -3.47 25.66
CA VAL A 183 15.82 -3.54 24.73
C VAL A 183 14.49 -3.55 25.48
N ASP A 184 13.49 -2.83 24.95
CA ASP A 184 12.13 -2.89 25.47
C ASP A 184 11.48 -4.23 25.10
N PHE A 185 10.81 -4.88 26.05
CA PHE A 185 10.15 -6.17 25.84
C PHE A 185 8.63 -6.03 25.68
N TYR A 186 8.10 -6.61 24.62
CA TYR A 186 6.68 -6.59 24.27
C TYR A 186 6.10 -8.01 24.20
N PRO A 187 5.52 -8.53 25.29
CA PRO A 187 4.86 -9.84 25.29
C PRO A 187 3.57 -9.82 24.45
N LEU A 188 3.04 -11.01 24.17
CA LEU A 188 1.65 -11.10 23.70
C LEU A 188 0.70 -10.65 24.81
N TYR A 189 -0.52 -10.24 24.46
CA TYR A 189 -1.55 -9.90 25.45
C TYR A 189 -2.79 -10.75 25.21
N ILE A 190 -3.03 -11.74 26.07
CA ILE A 190 -4.09 -12.72 25.89
C ILE A 190 -4.89 -12.85 27.19
N GLY A 191 -6.20 -12.67 27.12
CA GLY A 191 -7.08 -12.84 28.29
C GLY A 191 -6.71 -11.93 29.46
N GLY A 192 -6.22 -10.72 29.18
CA GLY A 192 -5.81 -9.74 30.20
C GLY A 192 -4.45 -10.01 30.85
N ARG A 193 -3.64 -10.91 30.29
CA ARG A 193 -2.30 -11.25 30.80
C ARG A 193 -1.25 -11.02 29.73
N ASP A 194 -0.07 -10.61 30.17
CA ASP A 194 1.13 -10.63 29.36
C ASP A 194 1.60 -12.08 29.24
N VAL A 195 1.80 -12.54 28.01
CA VAL A 195 2.16 -13.92 27.68
C VAL A 195 3.49 -13.94 26.95
N ASP A 196 4.47 -14.56 27.60
CA ASP A 196 5.75 -14.90 27.00
C ASP A 196 5.67 -16.27 26.34
N THR A 197 5.98 -16.34 25.04
CA THR A 197 5.95 -17.58 24.27
C THR A 197 7.29 -18.30 24.24
N GLY A 198 8.37 -17.65 24.71
CA GLY A 198 9.74 -18.13 24.54
C GLY A 198 10.24 -18.08 23.10
N ILE A 199 9.46 -17.50 22.18
CA ILE A 199 9.82 -17.28 20.77
C ILE A 199 9.74 -15.79 20.50
N TYR A 200 10.82 -15.21 20.01
CA TYR A 200 10.97 -13.77 19.92
C TYR A 200 11.29 -13.30 18.51
N GLY A 201 10.74 -12.14 18.15
CA GLY A 201 11.21 -11.29 17.06
C GLY A 201 11.84 -10.02 17.60
N PHE A 202 12.58 -9.31 16.75
CA PHE A 202 13.37 -8.14 17.13
C PHE A 202 13.16 -6.99 16.15
N SER A 203 12.92 -5.80 16.70
CA SER A 203 12.73 -4.58 15.92
C SER A 203 13.97 -3.71 15.95
N ALA A 204 14.50 -3.43 14.75
CA ALA A 204 15.59 -2.50 14.56
C ALA A 204 15.08 -1.07 14.33
N ASP A 205 15.85 -0.11 14.81
CA ASP A 205 15.66 1.31 14.58
C ASP A 205 15.97 1.62 13.11
N THR A 206 14.97 2.13 12.39
CA THR A 206 15.07 2.34 10.95
C THR A 206 16.13 3.36 10.59
N ALA A 207 16.37 4.41 11.40
CA ALA A 207 17.42 5.37 11.11
C ALA A 207 18.80 4.69 11.10
N LYS A 208 19.02 3.77 12.07
CA LYS A 208 20.28 3.01 12.18
C LYS A 208 20.39 1.96 11.07
N LEU A 209 19.28 1.32 10.70
CA LEU A 209 19.23 0.41 9.53
C LEU A 209 19.60 1.12 8.23
N ILE A 210 19.17 2.38 8.05
CA ILE A 210 19.50 3.18 6.86
C ILE A 210 20.98 3.57 6.84
N LEU A 211 21.55 3.93 8.00
CA LEU A 211 22.95 4.34 8.10
C LEU A 211 23.92 3.15 7.96
N ASN A 212 23.62 2.03 8.62
CA ASN A 212 24.49 0.85 8.71
C ASN A 212 23.69 -0.45 8.46
N PRO A 213 23.22 -0.70 7.22
CA PRO A 213 22.34 -1.83 6.94
C PRO A 213 23.01 -3.19 7.18
N SER A 214 24.27 -3.36 6.77
CA SER A 214 24.99 -4.63 6.92
C SER A 214 25.20 -5.01 8.38
N GLU A 215 25.57 -4.05 9.23
CA GLU A 215 25.75 -4.27 10.67
C GLU A 215 24.40 -4.58 11.35
N THR A 216 23.36 -3.81 11.03
CA THR A 216 22.04 -3.98 11.62
C THR A 216 21.42 -5.33 11.26
N LEU A 217 21.53 -5.76 10.00
CA LEU A 217 21.03 -7.05 9.54
C LEU A 217 21.83 -8.20 10.13
N LEU A 218 23.17 -8.08 10.19
CA LEU A 218 24.02 -9.09 10.83
C LEU A 218 23.69 -9.23 12.32
N ASN A 219 23.42 -8.12 13.03
CA ASN A 219 22.97 -8.16 14.42
C ASN A 219 21.63 -8.89 14.54
N GLN A 220 20.66 -8.62 13.67
CA GLN A 220 19.37 -9.33 13.66
C GLN A 220 19.54 -10.84 13.38
N GLU A 221 20.37 -11.22 12.40
CA GLU A 221 20.66 -12.64 12.11
C GLU A 221 21.37 -13.34 13.27
N THR A 222 22.32 -12.66 13.92
CA THR A 222 23.05 -13.21 15.08
C THR A 222 22.09 -13.49 16.23
N ILE A 223 21.15 -12.57 16.48
CA ILE A 223 20.11 -12.71 17.50
C ILE A 223 19.17 -13.88 17.16
N LEU A 224 18.71 -14.00 15.91
CA LEU A 224 17.85 -15.11 15.48
C LEU A 224 18.53 -16.48 15.66
N ASN A 225 19.86 -16.52 15.48
CA ASN A 225 20.70 -17.70 15.70
C ASN A 225 21.08 -17.91 17.19
N GLY A 226 20.48 -17.16 18.12
CA GLY A 226 20.60 -17.37 19.57
C GLY A 226 21.93 -17.01 20.17
N SER A 227 22.76 -16.27 19.42
CA SER A 227 23.97 -15.67 19.94
C SER A 227 23.65 -14.22 20.31
N ILE A 228 24.06 -13.78 21.49
CA ILE A 228 24.01 -12.38 21.91
C ILE A 228 25.35 -11.76 21.49
N PRO A 229 25.45 -10.96 20.42
CA PRO A 229 26.72 -10.32 20.08
C PRO A 229 27.09 -9.28 21.14
N ASP A 230 28.35 -9.28 21.58
CA ASP A 230 28.86 -8.35 22.60
C ASP A 230 28.66 -6.88 22.20
N ASN A 231 28.14 -6.06 23.13
CA ASN A 231 28.06 -4.59 23.13
C ASN A 231 27.42 -3.85 21.93
N ASN A 232 26.90 -4.53 20.91
CA ASN A 232 26.43 -3.90 19.65
C ASN A 232 24.90 -3.80 19.47
N PHE A 233 24.10 -3.84 20.54
CA PHE A 233 22.65 -3.68 20.49
C PHE A 233 22.14 -2.26 20.18
N LYS A 234 23.01 -1.29 19.84
CA LYS A 234 22.58 0.09 19.58
C LYS A 234 21.51 0.19 18.48
N SER A 235 21.47 -0.73 17.52
CA SER A 235 20.52 -0.75 16.40
C SER A 235 19.15 -1.38 16.71
N THR A 236 19.05 -2.26 17.70
CA THR A 236 17.81 -2.95 18.08
C THR A 236 17.20 -2.27 19.30
N TYR A 237 15.93 -1.89 19.23
CA TYR A 237 15.29 -1.15 20.34
C TYR A 237 14.22 -1.95 21.08
N ALA A 238 13.69 -3.02 20.46
CA ALA A 238 12.65 -3.82 21.08
C ALA A 238 12.70 -5.29 20.66
N ALA A 239 12.22 -6.14 21.56
CA ALA A 239 11.93 -7.54 21.32
C ALA A 239 10.45 -7.81 21.57
N TYR A 240 9.84 -8.72 20.81
CA TYR A 240 8.43 -9.06 20.92
C TYR A 240 8.17 -10.56 20.80
N CYS A 241 7.15 -11.06 21.48
CA CYS A 241 6.79 -12.48 21.41
C CYS A 241 6.07 -12.84 20.11
N ILE A 242 6.30 -14.07 19.64
CA ILE A 242 5.65 -14.66 18.46
C ILE A 242 4.78 -15.83 18.91
N ALA A 243 3.50 -15.79 18.54
CA ALA A 243 2.49 -16.79 18.74
C ALA A 243 2.65 -17.98 17.78
N TYR A 244 2.42 -19.17 18.31
CA TYR A 244 2.16 -20.40 17.57
C TYR A 244 0.78 -20.96 17.96
N ASP A 245 0.39 -22.08 17.37
CA ASP A 245 -1.01 -22.56 17.29
C ASP A 245 -1.83 -22.46 18.59
N ASN A 246 -1.31 -22.88 19.74
CA ASN A 246 -2.03 -22.88 21.01
C ASN A 246 -2.45 -21.46 21.47
N TYR A 247 -1.62 -20.45 21.25
CA TYR A 247 -1.89 -19.07 21.67
C TYR A 247 -2.92 -18.39 20.78
N ILE A 248 -3.03 -18.81 19.52
CA ILE A 248 -4.07 -18.31 18.61
C ILE A 248 -5.44 -18.78 19.09
N ASP A 249 -5.56 -20.07 19.43
CA ASP A 249 -6.80 -20.65 19.96
C ASP A 249 -7.14 -20.05 21.34
N GLU A 250 -6.14 -19.83 22.21
CA GLU A 250 -6.32 -19.15 23.51
C GLU A 250 -6.87 -17.72 23.35
N ALA A 251 -6.34 -16.94 22.40
CA ALA A 251 -6.82 -15.59 22.13
C ALA A 251 -8.27 -15.55 21.61
N ILE A 252 -8.64 -16.51 20.76
CA ILE A 252 -10.02 -16.68 20.28
C ILE A 252 -10.96 -16.98 21.45
N ASP A 253 -10.57 -17.90 22.32
CA ASP A 253 -11.37 -18.31 23.47
C ASP A 253 -11.51 -17.18 24.49
N ALA A 254 -10.43 -16.46 24.77
CA ALA A 254 -10.44 -15.29 25.63
C ALA A 254 -11.39 -14.19 25.10
N ALA A 255 -11.30 -13.86 23.81
CA ALA A 255 -12.16 -12.87 23.18
C ALA A 255 -13.64 -13.28 23.21
N PHE A 256 -13.94 -14.54 22.92
CA PHE A 256 -15.30 -15.06 22.90
C PHE A 256 -15.93 -15.09 24.29
N ASN A 257 -15.18 -15.54 25.30
CA ASN A 257 -15.65 -15.58 26.68
C ASN A 257 -15.90 -14.17 27.23
N ALA A 258 -14.99 -13.23 26.97
CA ALA A 258 -15.14 -11.83 27.36
C ALA A 258 -16.35 -11.16 26.69
N TRP A 259 -16.65 -11.52 25.44
CA TRP A 259 -17.78 -10.96 24.69
C TRP A 259 -19.14 -11.26 25.34
N GLN A 260 -19.30 -12.44 25.96
CA GLN A 260 -20.56 -12.82 26.62
C GLN A 260 -20.99 -11.81 27.68
N GLU A 261 -20.03 -11.22 28.39
CA GLU A 261 -20.28 -10.15 29.37
C GLU A 261 -20.21 -8.76 28.72
N PHE A 262 -19.17 -8.48 27.95
CA PHE A 262 -18.88 -7.13 27.45
C PHE A 262 -20.01 -6.55 26.58
N ARG A 263 -20.71 -7.39 25.81
CA ARG A 263 -21.85 -6.98 24.97
C ARG A 263 -22.99 -6.32 25.76
N HIS A 264 -23.11 -6.62 27.06
CA HIS A 264 -24.11 -6.05 27.96
C HIS A 264 -23.65 -4.76 28.65
N THR A 265 -22.41 -4.33 28.44
CA THR A 265 -21.90 -3.04 28.93
C THR A 265 -22.80 -1.90 28.47
N SER A 266 -23.19 -1.01 29.37
CA SER A 266 -24.08 0.10 29.00
C SER A 266 -23.44 1.06 28.00
N ILE A 267 -24.26 1.70 27.15
CA ILE A 267 -23.81 2.75 26.22
C ILE A 267 -23.08 3.88 26.98
N HIS A 268 -23.51 4.22 28.20
CA HIS A 268 -22.85 5.20 29.05
C HIS A 268 -21.44 4.77 29.46
N LYS A 269 -21.25 3.50 29.86
CA LYS A 269 -19.92 2.98 30.20
C LYS A 269 -19.03 2.90 28.95
N ARG A 270 -19.56 2.44 27.82
CA ARG A 270 -18.83 2.48 26.52
C ARG A 270 -18.43 3.89 26.11
N LYS A 271 -19.30 4.88 26.30
CA LYS A 271 -18.98 6.29 26.06
C LYS A 271 -17.80 6.76 26.92
N ARG A 272 -17.79 6.41 28.21
CA ARG A 272 -16.69 6.77 29.11
C ARG A 272 -15.37 6.17 28.65
N LEU A 273 -15.35 4.89 28.27
CA LEU A 273 -14.16 4.23 27.72
C LEU A 273 -13.58 5.01 26.54
N PHE A 274 -14.41 5.44 25.60
CA PHE A 274 -13.93 6.16 24.42
C PHE A 274 -13.43 7.58 24.72
N TYR A 275 -13.96 8.24 25.76
CA TYR A 275 -13.39 9.50 26.22
C TYR A 275 -12.02 9.27 26.87
N ASP A 276 -11.88 8.21 27.67
CA ASP A 276 -10.61 7.84 28.27
C ASP A 276 -9.58 7.38 27.21
N PHE A 277 -10.01 6.68 26.14
CA PHE A 277 -9.17 6.37 24.99
C PHE A 277 -8.68 7.65 24.30
N TYR A 278 -9.59 8.59 24.02
CA TYR A 278 -9.23 9.88 23.41
C TYR A 278 -8.19 10.63 24.23
N ASP A 279 -8.36 10.69 25.55
CA ASP A 279 -7.40 11.34 26.44
C ASP A 279 -6.05 10.62 26.47
N ASN A 280 -6.04 9.29 26.55
CA ASN A 280 -4.78 8.55 26.56
C ASN A 280 -4.03 8.56 25.22
N ILE A 281 -4.72 8.54 24.08
CA ILE A 281 -4.07 8.72 22.77
C ILE A 281 -3.29 10.04 22.71
N LYS A 282 -3.83 11.12 23.30
CA LYS A 282 -3.12 12.42 23.39
C LYS A 282 -1.98 12.38 24.41
N ASN A 283 -2.22 11.82 25.60
CA ASN A 283 -1.22 11.78 26.68
C ASN A 283 0.01 10.96 26.28
N HIS A 284 -0.17 9.93 25.45
CA HIS A 284 0.91 9.08 24.94
C HIS A 284 1.47 9.55 23.59
N ARG A 285 1.15 10.76 23.12
CA ARG A 285 1.59 11.30 21.81
C ARG A 285 3.08 11.13 21.58
N SER A 286 3.91 11.58 22.52
CA SER A 286 5.37 11.59 22.35
C SER A 286 5.92 10.17 22.17
N GLN A 287 5.44 9.21 22.97
CA GLN A 287 5.89 7.83 22.88
C GLN A 287 5.40 7.14 21.60
N LEU A 288 4.15 7.37 21.20
CA LEU A 288 3.61 6.81 19.95
C LEU A 288 4.38 7.33 18.73
N ILE A 289 4.68 8.62 18.69
CA ILE A 289 5.46 9.22 17.59
C ILE A 289 6.88 8.65 17.57
N ASP A 290 7.56 8.57 18.72
CA ASP A 290 8.91 8.00 18.82
C ASP A 290 8.97 6.56 18.29
N LEU A 291 8.01 5.72 18.67
CA LEU A 291 7.93 4.34 18.20
C LEU A 291 7.65 4.26 16.70
N MET A 292 6.70 5.04 16.17
CA MET A 292 6.41 5.07 14.72
C MET A 292 7.64 5.55 13.92
N VAL A 293 8.39 6.54 14.44
CA VAL A 293 9.63 7.02 13.81
C VAL A 293 10.70 5.94 13.76
N LYS A 294 10.90 5.20 14.87
CA LYS A 294 11.82 4.05 14.92
C LYS A 294 11.41 2.95 13.93
N GLU A 295 10.12 2.77 13.67
CA GLU A 295 9.58 1.85 12.67
C GLU A 295 9.66 2.36 11.21
N GLY A 296 10.20 3.57 11.01
CA GLY A 296 10.52 4.10 9.68
C GLY A 296 9.52 5.10 9.12
N HIS A 297 8.56 5.54 9.92
CA HIS A 297 7.69 6.65 9.56
C HIS A 297 8.46 7.96 9.68
N PRO A 298 8.58 8.78 8.63
CA PRO A 298 9.12 10.14 8.79
C PRO A 298 8.36 10.88 9.89
N LEU A 299 9.04 11.69 10.71
CA LEU A 299 8.45 12.37 11.85
C LEU A 299 7.18 13.15 11.45
N ARG A 300 7.22 13.84 10.31
CA ARG A 300 6.06 14.54 9.75
C ARG A 300 4.88 13.62 9.44
N LEU A 301 5.14 12.40 8.96
CA LEU A 301 4.13 11.37 8.72
C LEU A 301 3.56 10.87 10.04
N ALA A 302 4.41 10.50 11.01
CA ALA A 302 3.99 10.05 12.32
C ALA A 302 3.12 11.09 13.05
N GLU A 303 3.45 12.38 12.92
CA GLU A 303 2.64 13.48 13.46
C GLU A 303 1.28 13.62 12.76
N TRP A 304 1.23 13.47 11.43
CA TRP A 304 -0.02 13.48 10.66
C TRP A 304 -0.90 12.27 11.01
N GLU A 305 -0.32 11.08 11.13
CA GLU A 305 -1.03 9.85 11.53
C GLU A 305 -1.62 9.99 12.94
N HIS A 306 -0.84 10.49 13.90
CA HIS A 306 -1.31 10.77 15.25
C HIS A 306 -2.43 11.82 15.27
N ALA A 307 -2.30 12.89 14.47
CA ALA A 307 -3.36 13.89 14.34
C ALA A 307 -4.67 13.27 13.82
N GLY A 308 -4.59 12.32 12.88
CA GLY A 308 -5.72 11.53 12.40
C GLY A 308 -6.35 10.67 13.50
N MET A 309 -5.53 9.99 14.30
CA MET A 309 -5.99 9.21 15.46
C MET A 309 -6.77 10.09 16.45
N VAL A 310 -6.23 11.26 16.80
CA VAL A 310 -6.91 12.23 17.69
C VAL A 310 -8.20 12.73 17.06
N LYS A 311 -8.18 13.06 15.76
CA LYS A 311 -9.35 13.59 15.05
C LYS A 311 -10.54 12.64 15.04
N ALA A 312 -10.29 11.36 14.78
CA ALA A 312 -11.31 10.33 14.72
C ALA A 312 -12.01 10.11 16.08
N TYR A 313 -11.31 10.37 17.18
CA TYR A 313 -11.78 10.17 18.55
C TYR A 313 -12.24 11.46 19.24
N GLU A 314 -12.43 12.57 18.51
CA GLU A 314 -12.99 13.80 19.10
C GLU A 314 -14.36 13.50 19.75
N PRO A 315 -14.68 14.05 20.94
CA PRO A 315 -15.93 13.76 21.67
C PRO A 315 -17.21 13.93 20.85
N LYS A 316 -17.22 14.87 19.91
CA LYS A 316 -18.35 15.07 18.98
C LYS A 316 -18.55 13.88 18.04
N THR A 317 -17.48 13.29 17.51
CA THR A 317 -17.53 12.10 16.64
C THR A 317 -17.99 10.87 17.42
N ILE A 318 -17.43 10.66 18.62
CA ILE A 318 -17.88 9.60 19.53
C ILE A 318 -19.38 9.73 19.83
N ASN A 319 -19.84 10.95 20.20
CA ASN A 319 -21.25 11.21 20.49
C ASN A 319 -22.15 10.98 19.26
N PHE A 320 -21.68 11.31 18.06
CA PHE A 320 -22.41 11.06 16.83
C PHE A 320 -22.59 9.55 16.58
N TYR A 321 -21.53 8.75 16.69
CA TYR A 321 -21.60 7.30 16.51
C TYR A 321 -22.51 6.64 17.55
N LEU A 322 -22.39 7.02 18.83
CA LEU A 322 -23.23 6.47 19.90
C LEU A 322 -24.74 6.70 19.66
N LYS A 323 -25.13 7.86 19.12
CA LYS A 323 -26.53 8.17 18.78
C LYS A 323 -27.12 7.25 17.71
N GLN A 324 -26.27 6.60 16.92
CA GLN A 324 -26.69 5.71 15.85
C GLN A 324 -26.78 4.24 16.29
N LEU A 325 -26.32 3.90 17.49
CA LEU A 325 -26.40 2.53 18.02
C LEU A 325 -27.81 2.17 18.52
N PHE A 326 -28.60 3.15 18.96
CA PHE A 326 -29.98 2.95 19.39
C PHE A 326 -30.80 4.18 19.07
N ARG A 327 -31.87 4.02 18.29
CA ARG A 327 -32.70 5.11 17.77
C ARG A 327 -34.18 4.77 17.93
N LYS A 328 -34.96 5.68 18.53
CA LYS A 328 -36.42 5.65 18.41
C LYS A 328 -36.79 6.14 17.00
N LEU A 329 -37.58 5.36 16.29
CA LEU A 329 -38.05 5.69 14.94
C LEU A 329 -39.32 6.55 15.00
N GLY A 330 -40.21 6.24 15.94
CA GLY A 330 -41.50 6.91 16.10
C GLY A 330 -42.47 6.01 16.85
N ASN A 331 -43.76 6.33 16.71
CA ASN A 331 -44.86 5.48 17.16
C ASN A 331 -45.74 5.12 15.95
N ASP A 332 -46.34 3.94 15.97
CA ASP A 332 -47.43 3.54 15.06
C ASP A 332 -48.62 3.09 15.91
N GLY A 333 -49.64 3.95 16.04
CA GLY A 333 -50.67 3.80 17.06
C GLY A 333 -50.07 3.75 18.48
N ASP A 334 -50.35 2.67 19.20
CA ASP A 334 -49.84 2.40 20.55
C ASP A 334 -48.44 1.76 20.56
N GLU A 335 -47.89 1.39 19.39
CA GLU A 335 -46.57 0.78 19.29
C GLU A 335 -45.46 1.83 19.29
N GLN A 336 -44.43 1.60 20.08
CA GLN A 336 -43.18 2.35 20.02
C GLN A 336 -42.15 1.57 19.20
N LEU A 337 -41.60 2.22 18.17
CA LEU A 337 -40.69 1.59 17.22
C LEU A 337 -39.24 2.05 17.45
N PHE A 338 -38.32 1.11 17.52
CA PHE A 338 -36.89 1.38 17.70
C PHE A 338 -36.04 0.58 16.72
N LEU A 339 -34.85 1.11 16.47
CA LEU A 339 -33.78 0.45 15.75
C LEU A 339 -32.54 0.39 16.65
N ALA A 340 -32.06 -0.82 16.90
CA ALA A 340 -30.88 -1.07 17.72
C ALA A 340 -29.80 -1.78 16.90
N ARG A 341 -28.54 -1.42 17.11
CA ARG A 341 -27.39 -2.18 16.60
C ARG A 341 -26.92 -3.18 17.63
N LYS A 342 -26.71 -4.43 17.22
CA LYS A 342 -26.21 -5.52 18.05
C LYS A 342 -24.79 -5.91 17.62
N PRO A 343 -23.86 -6.14 18.56
CA PRO A 343 -22.52 -6.60 18.23
C PRO A 343 -22.57 -7.97 17.57
N ASP A 344 -21.68 -8.20 16.61
CA ASP A 344 -21.56 -9.46 15.90
C ASP A 344 -20.76 -10.50 16.68
N GLY A 345 -19.79 -10.10 17.52
CA GLY A 345 -19.02 -11.00 18.35
C GLY A 345 -17.54 -10.67 18.45
N VAL A 346 -16.70 -11.64 18.11
CA VAL A 346 -15.24 -11.50 18.07
C VAL A 346 -14.83 -10.96 16.70
N VAL A 347 -14.11 -9.85 16.69
CA VAL A 347 -13.59 -9.20 15.49
C VAL A 347 -12.07 -9.33 15.46
N CYS A 348 -11.55 -10.00 14.43
CA CYS A 348 -10.12 -10.16 14.23
C CYS A 348 -9.59 -9.12 13.24
N VAL A 349 -8.39 -8.58 13.48
CA VAL A 349 -7.88 -7.40 12.74
C VAL A 349 -6.44 -7.64 12.28
N MET A 350 -6.21 -7.50 10.97
CA MET A 350 -4.87 -7.50 10.36
C MET A 350 -4.57 -6.11 9.78
N PRO A 351 -4.00 -5.17 10.58
CA PRO A 351 -3.60 -3.86 10.08
C PRO A 351 -2.51 -3.94 8.98
N PRO A 352 -2.40 -2.91 8.12
CA PRO A 352 -1.45 -2.91 7.01
C PRO A 352 -0.03 -2.61 7.48
N GLY A 353 0.97 -2.98 6.67
CA GLY A 353 2.38 -2.77 7.00
C GLY A 353 2.87 -1.31 6.94
N ASN A 354 2.20 -0.43 6.19
CA ASN A 354 2.65 0.95 5.98
C ASN A 354 2.22 1.92 7.08
N ALA A 355 1.15 1.60 7.83
CA ALA A 355 0.62 2.44 8.90
C ALA A 355 -0.14 1.60 9.94
N PRO A 356 0.52 0.61 10.58
CA PRO A 356 -0.17 -0.39 11.38
C PRO A 356 -0.82 0.19 12.64
N CYS A 357 -0.12 1.07 13.36
CA CYS A 357 -0.63 1.69 14.58
C CYS A 357 -1.94 2.47 14.37
N PRO A 358 -1.97 3.53 13.53
CA PRO A 358 -3.18 4.33 13.33
C PRO A 358 -4.33 3.51 12.70
N ASN A 359 -4.04 2.60 11.76
CA ASN A 359 -5.09 1.79 11.13
C ASN A 359 -5.67 0.74 12.07
N SER A 360 -4.84 0.12 12.92
CA SER A 360 -5.33 -0.79 13.93
C SER A 360 -6.31 -0.08 14.87
N LEU A 361 -6.04 1.18 15.26
CA LEU A 361 -6.91 1.94 16.16
C LEU A 361 -8.34 2.12 15.62
N LEU A 362 -8.55 2.09 14.30
CA LEU A 362 -9.92 2.11 13.75
C LEU A 362 -10.75 0.96 14.30
N ALA A 363 -10.11 -0.21 14.54
CA ALA A 363 -10.72 -1.40 15.13
C ALA A 363 -11.37 -1.15 16.49
N ALA A 364 -10.87 -0.19 17.28
CA ALA A 364 -11.43 0.07 18.60
C ALA A 364 -12.90 0.49 18.51
N PHE A 365 -13.38 1.07 17.40
CA PHE A 365 -14.81 1.34 17.19
C PHE A 365 -15.69 0.09 17.21
N ALA A 366 -15.16 -1.12 17.00
CA ALA A 366 -15.92 -2.36 17.22
C ALA A 366 -16.32 -2.52 18.70
N LEU A 367 -15.47 -2.06 19.64
CA LEU A 367 -15.79 -2.03 21.07
C LEU A 367 -16.96 -1.08 21.37
N LEU A 368 -17.14 -0.02 20.56
CA LEU A 368 -18.27 0.92 20.69
C LEU A 368 -19.61 0.20 20.49
N GLY A 369 -19.64 -0.75 19.55
CA GLY A 369 -20.77 -1.63 19.28
C GLY A 369 -20.96 -2.75 20.33
N GLY A 370 -19.95 -3.02 21.16
CA GLY A 370 -19.96 -4.10 22.15
C GLY A 370 -19.30 -5.40 21.68
N ASN A 371 -18.44 -5.35 20.66
CA ASN A 371 -17.63 -6.49 20.21
C ASN A 371 -16.35 -6.63 21.02
N THR A 372 -15.64 -7.75 20.85
CA THR A 372 -14.28 -7.97 21.34
C THR A 372 -13.29 -8.04 20.18
N LEU A 373 -12.00 -7.82 20.47
CA LEU A 373 -10.97 -7.66 19.45
C LEU A 373 -9.82 -8.65 19.62
N ILE A 374 -9.32 -9.15 18.49
CA ILE A 374 -8.00 -9.78 18.38
C ILE A 374 -7.20 -9.00 17.33
N ILE A 375 -6.15 -8.33 17.78
CA ILE A 375 -5.29 -7.52 16.93
C ILE A 375 -4.04 -8.31 16.58
N LYS A 376 -3.72 -8.37 15.28
CA LYS A 376 -2.51 -9.01 14.77
C LYS A 376 -1.58 -8.01 14.06
N PRO A 377 -0.68 -7.31 14.79
CA PRO A 377 0.30 -6.42 14.19
C PRO A 377 1.15 -7.11 13.11
N PRO A 378 1.68 -6.36 12.11
CA PRO A 378 2.61 -6.92 11.14
C PRO A 378 3.95 -7.25 11.81
N LEU A 379 4.59 -8.35 11.37
CA LEU A 379 5.89 -8.78 11.90
C LEU A 379 7.00 -7.72 11.72
N ARG A 380 6.95 -6.93 10.65
CA ARG A 380 8.01 -5.97 10.32
C ARG A 380 8.08 -4.79 11.31
N ASN A 381 6.93 -4.21 11.63
CA ASN A 381 6.78 -2.99 12.43
C ASN A 381 5.65 -3.15 13.48
N PRO A 382 5.83 -4.02 14.50
CA PRO A 382 4.74 -4.33 15.42
C PRO A 382 4.63 -3.38 16.63
N ILE A 383 5.74 -2.79 17.06
CA ILE A 383 5.92 -2.22 18.40
C ILE A 383 4.99 -1.05 18.68
N SER A 384 4.84 -0.10 17.75
CA SER A 384 3.92 1.03 17.95
C SER A 384 2.48 0.56 18.15
N THR A 385 2.08 -0.49 17.41
CA THR A 385 0.75 -1.12 17.51
C THR A 385 0.62 -1.88 18.83
N MET A 386 1.65 -2.63 19.23
CA MET A 386 1.64 -3.33 20.52
C MET A 386 1.51 -2.34 21.68
N TYR A 387 2.29 -1.26 21.66
CA TYR A 387 2.25 -0.21 22.67
C TYR A 387 0.86 0.44 22.75
N LEU A 388 0.27 0.80 21.61
CA LEU A 388 -1.08 1.35 21.53
C LEU A 388 -2.09 0.42 22.21
N TRP A 389 -2.14 -0.86 21.82
CA TRP A 389 -3.18 -1.77 22.32
C TRP A 389 -2.96 -2.23 23.75
N ARG A 390 -1.70 -2.48 24.13
CA ARG A 390 -1.37 -2.99 25.45
C ARG A 390 -1.33 -1.92 26.53
N LYS A 391 -0.75 -0.75 26.23
CA LYS A 391 -0.60 0.34 27.21
C LYS A 391 -1.73 1.35 27.07
N VAL A 392 -1.88 1.98 25.89
CA VAL A 392 -2.84 3.10 25.73
C VAL A 392 -4.29 2.64 25.89
N ILE A 393 -4.68 1.56 25.21
CA ILE A 393 -6.05 1.01 25.28
C ILE A 393 -6.20 0.07 26.48
N GLY A 394 -5.23 -0.82 26.71
CA GLY A 394 -5.24 -1.79 27.81
C GLY A 394 -5.40 -1.15 29.19
N ASP A 395 -4.66 -0.08 29.49
CA ASP A 395 -4.72 0.58 30.80
C ASP A 395 -6.09 1.24 31.05
N VAL A 396 -6.76 1.75 29.99
CA VAL A 396 -8.13 2.27 30.08
C VAL A 396 -9.14 1.16 30.37
N LEU A 397 -9.01 0.02 29.70
CA LEU A 397 -9.88 -1.13 29.93
C LEU A 397 -9.71 -1.64 31.36
N GLN A 398 -8.47 -1.73 31.85
CA GLN A 398 -8.15 -2.16 33.20
C GLN A 398 -8.70 -1.19 34.26
N SER A 399 -8.45 0.12 34.11
CA SER A 399 -8.89 1.14 35.08
C SER A 399 -10.42 1.24 35.17
N ASN A 400 -11.13 0.97 34.07
CA ASN A 400 -12.59 0.92 34.01
C ASN A 400 -13.19 -0.45 34.39
N LYS A 401 -12.36 -1.38 34.86
CA LYS A 401 -12.76 -2.75 35.26
C LYS A 401 -13.56 -3.44 34.15
N ILE A 402 -13.03 -3.42 32.94
CA ILE A 402 -13.56 -4.19 31.81
C ILE A 402 -12.99 -5.60 31.88
N SER A 403 -13.80 -6.60 31.53
CA SER A 403 -13.44 -8.00 31.61
C SER A 403 -12.16 -8.31 30.82
N PRO A 404 -11.24 -9.11 31.39
CA PRO A 404 -10.06 -9.61 30.68
C PRO A 404 -10.45 -10.27 29.36
N GLY A 405 -9.66 -10.07 28.30
CA GLY A 405 -9.90 -10.68 26.99
C GLY A 405 -10.78 -9.86 26.03
N VAL A 406 -11.32 -8.70 26.43
CA VAL A 406 -12.03 -7.80 25.49
C VAL A 406 -11.13 -7.34 24.34
N VAL A 407 -9.84 -7.20 24.61
CA VAL A 407 -8.77 -6.98 23.61
C VAL A 407 -7.71 -8.04 23.83
N ASN A 408 -7.27 -8.66 22.73
CA ASN A 408 -6.13 -9.57 22.68
C ASN A 408 -5.18 -9.11 21.57
N LEU A 409 -3.88 -9.34 21.77
CA LEU A 409 -2.80 -8.95 20.88
C LEU A 409 -1.91 -10.16 20.63
N ILE A 410 -1.92 -10.65 19.39
CA ILE A 410 -1.12 -11.80 18.97
C ILE A 410 -0.28 -11.42 17.75
N ILE A 411 0.98 -11.82 17.70
CA ILE A 411 1.85 -11.64 16.54
C ILE A 411 2.30 -13.00 16.08
N GLY A 412 2.35 -13.27 14.79
CA GLY A 412 2.73 -14.59 14.30
C GLY A 412 2.64 -14.68 12.79
N ASP A 413 2.68 -15.89 12.25
CA ASP A 413 2.45 -16.13 10.82
C ASP A 413 1.04 -15.66 10.39
N SER A 414 0.96 -14.93 9.29
CA SER A 414 -0.31 -14.36 8.81
C SER A 414 -1.23 -15.41 8.22
N GLU A 415 -0.69 -16.37 7.47
CA GLU A 415 -1.47 -17.41 6.83
C GLU A 415 -2.05 -18.39 7.85
N GLY A 416 -1.21 -18.88 8.77
CA GLY A 416 -1.61 -19.76 9.86
C GLY A 416 -2.66 -19.13 10.77
N ILE A 417 -2.47 -17.87 11.17
CA ILE A 417 -3.46 -17.13 11.98
C ILE A 417 -4.77 -16.96 11.22
N LEU A 418 -4.73 -16.54 9.93
CA LEU A 418 -5.94 -16.38 9.13
C LEU A 418 -6.70 -17.71 9.00
N LYS A 419 -6.00 -18.81 8.72
CA LYS A 419 -6.59 -20.15 8.63
C LYS A 419 -7.33 -20.54 9.91
N LYS A 420 -6.74 -20.29 11.07
CA LYS A 420 -7.37 -20.52 12.38
C LYS A 420 -8.61 -19.65 12.59
N TRP A 421 -8.51 -18.36 12.25
CA TRP A 421 -9.66 -17.46 12.32
C TRP A 421 -10.80 -17.91 11.41
N LEU A 422 -10.50 -18.31 10.16
CA LEU A 422 -11.49 -18.81 9.20
C LEU A 422 -12.16 -20.11 9.69
N ALA A 423 -11.41 -21.02 10.30
CA ALA A 423 -11.93 -22.29 10.80
C ALA A 423 -12.76 -22.15 12.09
N SER A 424 -12.53 -21.11 12.89
CA SER A 424 -13.20 -20.96 14.18
C SER A 424 -14.65 -20.49 14.05
N PRO A 425 -15.63 -21.15 14.69
CA PRO A 425 -17.00 -20.66 14.75
C PRO A 425 -17.19 -19.50 15.74
N LYS A 426 -16.17 -19.16 16.54
CA LYS A 426 -16.20 -18.09 17.54
C LYS A 426 -15.86 -16.71 16.97
N VAL A 427 -15.23 -16.68 15.79
CA VAL A 427 -14.88 -15.45 15.07
C VAL A 427 -16.06 -15.03 14.20
N SER A 428 -16.51 -13.78 14.34
CA SER A 428 -17.64 -13.23 13.60
C SER A 428 -17.19 -12.44 12.38
N ASP A 429 -16.24 -11.53 12.57
CA ASP A 429 -15.77 -10.60 11.55
C ASP A 429 -14.25 -10.64 11.42
N ILE A 430 -13.74 -10.41 10.22
CA ILE A 430 -12.31 -10.23 9.96
C ILE A 430 -12.10 -8.93 9.20
N VAL A 431 -11.36 -8.02 9.82
CA VAL A 431 -10.91 -6.75 9.23
C VAL A 431 -9.55 -6.97 8.59
N TYR A 432 -9.48 -6.80 7.27
CA TYR A 432 -8.26 -7.00 6.49
C TYR A 432 -7.89 -5.74 5.72
N PHE A 433 -6.61 -5.38 5.79
CA PHE A 433 -6.02 -4.30 5.02
C PHE A 433 -4.97 -4.86 4.06
N GLY A 434 -4.94 -4.39 2.82
CA GLY A 434 -3.94 -4.86 1.86
C GLY A 434 -4.18 -4.43 0.43
N ASP A 435 -3.49 -5.06 -0.52
CA ASP A 435 -3.72 -4.82 -1.93
C ASP A 435 -5.08 -5.39 -2.37
N SER A 436 -5.70 -4.79 -3.40
CA SER A 436 -7.01 -5.23 -3.86
C SER A 436 -7.05 -6.65 -4.41
N HIS A 437 -5.95 -7.18 -4.97
CA HIS A 437 -5.99 -8.51 -5.58
C HIS A 437 -6.03 -9.60 -4.49
N THR A 438 -5.08 -9.54 -3.56
CA THR A 438 -5.01 -10.44 -2.41
C THR A 438 -6.23 -10.25 -1.49
N GLY A 439 -6.59 -9.00 -1.20
CA GLY A 439 -7.65 -8.68 -0.26
C GLY A 439 -9.04 -9.15 -0.71
N LEU A 440 -9.35 -9.08 -2.01
CA LEU A 440 -10.62 -9.61 -2.52
C LEU A 440 -10.69 -11.15 -2.45
N ASN A 441 -9.57 -11.84 -2.68
CA ASN A 441 -9.48 -13.30 -2.50
C ASN A 441 -9.68 -13.69 -1.04
N ILE A 442 -8.95 -13.04 -0.12
CA ILE A 442 -9.13 -13.23 1.33
C ILE A 442 -10.57 -12.92 1.75
N GLY A 443 -11.14 -11.82 1.26
CA GLY A 443 -12.54 -11.46 1.50
C GLY A 443 -13.53 -12.55 1.08
N SER A 444 -13.31 -13.17 -0.08
CA SER A 444 -14.10 -14.31 -0.52
C SER A 444 -13.98 -15.50 0.43
N GLN A 445 -12.77 -15.82 0.90
CA GLN A 445 -12.55 -16.92 1.85
C GLN A 445 -13.22 -16.66 3.19
N ILE A 446 -13.16 -15.42 3.70
CA ILE A 446 -13.85 -14.98 4.92
C ILE A 446 -15.36 -15.20 4.77
N TYR A 447 -15.94 -14.70 3.67
CA TYR A 447 -17.38 -14.84 3.41
C TYR A 447 -17.80 -16.31 3.28
N SER A 448 -17.06 -17.11 2.51
CA SER A 448 -17.32 -18.55 2.36
C SER A 448 -17.20 -19.33 3.67
N SER A 449 -16.49 -18.80 4.66
CA SER A 449 -16.35 -19.37 6.01
C SER A 449 -17.44 -18.90 6.98
N GLY A 450 -18.50 -18.25 6.48
CA GLY A 450 -19.64 -17.77 7.27
C GLY A 450 -19.34 -16.53 8.12
N LYS A 451 -18.29 -15.78 7.78
CA LYS A 451 -17.81 -14.61 8.53
C LYS A 451 -17.97 -13.35 7.70
N LYS A 452 -18.01 -12.19 8.36
CA LYS A 452 -18.10 -10.91 7.65
C LYS A 452 -16.72 -10.39 7.25
N PRO A 453 -16.43 -10.23 5.94
CA PRO A 453 -15.23 -9.53 5.51
C PRO A 453 -15.42 -8.02 5.65
N ILE A 454 -14.49 -7.36 6.34
CA ILE A 454 -14.38 -5.90 6.37
C ILE A 454 -13.05 -5.55 5.70
N LEU A 455 -13.11 -5.08 4.47
CA LEU A 455 -11.94 -4.90 3.62
C LEU A 455 -11.61 -3.42 3.47
N GLU A 456 -10.33 -3.08 3.66
CA GLU A 456 -9.77 -1.78 3.33
C GLU A 456 -8.55 -1.96 2.44
N LEU A 457 -8.73 -1.70 1.15
CA LEU A 457 -7.83 -2.12 0.10
C LEU A 457 -7.22 -0.92 -0.65
N SER A 458 -6.53 -1.21 -1.74
CA SER A 458 -5.86 -0.22 -2.60
C SER A 458 -6.74 0.98 -2.98
N GLY A 459 -6.11 2.15 -3.05
CA GLY A 459 -6.69 3.36 -3.64
C GLY A 459 -5.98 3.73 -4.94
N ASN A 460 -6.61 4.57 -5.76
CA ASN A 460 -5.90 5.24 -6.86
C ASN A 460 -6.55 6.60 -7.08
N ASP A 461 -6.46 7.40 -6.02
CA ASP A 461 -7.34 8.53 -5.84
C ASP A 461 -7.02 9.64 -6.85
N THR A 462 -8.08 10.36 -7.23
CA THR A 462 -8.00 11.45 -8.19
C THR A 462 -8.40 12.76 -7.54
N MET A 463 -7.62 13.81 -7.80
CA MET A 463 -7.98 15.17 -7.45
C MET A 463 -8.35 15.97 -8.70
N VAL A 464 -9.49 16.66 -8.69
CA VAL A 464 -9.90 17.57 -9.75
C VAL A 464 -9.52 19.00 -9.37
N ILE A 465 -8.99 19.76 -10.32
CA ILE A 465 -8.69 21.20 -10.13
C ILE A 465 -9.46 21.97 -11.19
N TRP A 466 -10.54 22.62 -10.76
CA TRP A 466 -11.41 23.37 -11.65
C TRP A 466 -10.86 24.77 -11.96
N LYS A 467 -11.34 25.41 -13.03
CA LYS A 467 -10.77 26.66 -13.54
C LYS A 467 -10.77 27.85 -12.58
N ASP A 468 -11.62 27.83 -11.56
CA ASP A 468 -11.74 28.88 -10.55
C ASP A 468 -11.21 28.44 -9.18
N ALA A 469 -10.48 27.32 -9.12
CA ALA A 469 -9.91 26.78 -7.90
C ALA A 469 -8.87 27.72 -7.26
N ASN A 470 -8.78 27.67 -5.94
CA ASN A 470 -7.58 28.10 -5.22
C ASN A 470 -6.39 27.18 -5.59
N LEU A 471 -5.54 27.63 -6.51
CA LEU A 471 -4.43 26.83 -7.04
C LEU A 471 -3.35 26.53 -5.99
N GLU A 472 -3.07 27.46 -5.07
CA GLU A 472 -2.08 27.26 -4.01
C GLU A 472 -2.54 26.16 -3.04
N GLY A 473 -3.80 26.24 -2.58
CA GLY A 473 -4.38 25.20 -1.71
C GLY A 473 -4.45 23.84 -2.39
N ALA A 474 -4.81 23.80 -3.68
CA ALA A 474 -4.77 22.59 -4.48
C ALA A 474 -3.35 22.01 -4.59
N ALA A 475 -2.34 22.83 -4.83
CA ALA A 475 -0.96 22.39 -4.92
C ALA A 475 -0.45 21.86 -3.57
N ASP A 476 -0.73 22.56 -2.46
CA ASP A 476 -0.37 22.10 -1.12
C ASP A 476 -1.00 20.73 -0.79
N SER A 477 -2.25 20.53 -1.20
CA SER A 477 -2.94 19.25 -1.05
C SER A 477 -2.28 18.09 -1.79
N LEU A 478 -1.70 18.31 -2.98
CA LEU A 478 -0.96 17.24 -3.69
C LEU A 478 0.42 17.01 -3.07
N ILE A 479 1.08 18.09 -2.64
CA ILE A 479 2.40 18.03 -2.00
C ILE A 479 2.36 17.24 -0.70
N GLU A 480 1.30 17.39 0.09
CA GLU A 480 1.11 16.60 1.32
C GLU A 480 1.10 15.09 1.03
N GLY A 481 0.61 14.67 -0.14
CA GLY A 481 0.59 13.26 -0.55
C GLY A 481 1.99 12.64 -0.68
N PHE A 482 3.04 13.44 -0.88
CA PHE A 482 4.42 12.93 -0.93
C PHE A 482 5.00 12.59 0.44
N ASN A 483 4.34 12.97 1.54
CA ASN A 483 4.73 12.55 2.87
C ASN A 483 4.68 11.01 2.96
N GLY A 484 5.76 10.37 3.39
CA GLY A 484 5.91 8.92 3.32
C GLY A 484 6.13 8.37 1.91
N SER A 485 6.59 9.18 0.95
CA SER A 485 6.82 8.78 -0.45
C SER A 485 5.57 8.29 -1.18
N MET A 486 4.39 8.87 -0.90
CA MET A 486 3.09 8.44 -1.46
C MET A 486 2.73 6.97 -1.15
N GLN A 487 3.26 6.41 -0.06
CA GLN A 487 2.99 5.06 0.44
C GLN A 487 1.82 5.05 1.44
N ILE A 488 0.72 5.70 1.04
CA ILE A 488 -0.51 5.85 1.80
C ILE A 488 -1.66 5.48 0.84
N CYS A 489 -2.66 4.73 1.28
CA CYS A 489 -3.76 4.27 0.42
C CYS A 489 -4.61 5.43 -0.16
N MET A 490 -4.80 6.49 0.62
CA MET A 490 -5.71 7.61 0.34
C MET A 490 -5.06 8.83 -0.33
N VAL A 491 -3.89 8.69 -0.97
CA VAL A 491 -3.25 9.84 -1.65
C VAL A 491 -3.73 9.99 -3.08
N ALA A 492 -3.92 11.23 -3.51
CA ALA A 492 -4.18 11.54 -4.90
C ALA A 492 -2.91 11.27 -5.73
N ARG A 493 -2.95 10.23 -6.55
CA ARG A 493 -1.82 9.85 -7.45
C ARG A 493 -1.89 10.59 -8.78
N ARG A 494 -3.06 11.15 -9.08
CA ARG A 494 -3.29 11.94 -10.28
C ARG A 494 -4.17 13.15 -10.01
N ALA A 495 -3.88 14.22 -10.75
CA ALA A 495 -4.69 15.43 -10.76
C ALA A 495 -5.23 15.68 -12.16
N VAL A 496 -6.55 15.80 -12.29
CA VAL A 496 -7.21 16.18 -13.55
C VAL A 496 -7.53 17.66 -13.49
N ILE A 497 -6.91 18.42 -14.37
CA ILE A 497 -6.87 19.88 -14.28
C ILE A 497 -7.59 20.49 -15.48
N HIS A 498 -8.40 21.51 -15.21
CA HIS A 498 -9.09 22.25 -16.26
C HIS A 498 -8.07 22.94 -17.21
N PRO A 499 -8.25 22.89 -18.55
CA PRO A 499 -7.25 23.37 -19.51
C PRO A 499 -6.82 24.82 -19.30
N ALA A 500 -7.77 25.70 -18.97
CA ALA A 500 -7.54 27.15 -18.77
C ALA A 500 -6.52 27.49 -17.67
N ILE A 501 -6.23 26.58 -16.73
CA ILE A 501 -5.31 26.79 -15.61
C ILE A 501 -4.16 25.77 -15.58
N TYR A 502 -4.07 24.90 -16.58
CA TYR A 502 -3.15 23.75 -16.57
C TYR A 502 -1.69 24.18 -16.43
N ASP A 503 -1.23 25.05 -17.32
CA ASP A 503 0.17 25.51 -17.34
C ASP A 503 0.54 26.28 -16.07
N GLN A 504 -0.37 27.13 -15.59
CA GLN A 504 -0.20 27.87 -14.35
C GLN A 504 -0.05 26.91 -13.16
N PHE A 505 -0.94 25.93 -13.05
CA PHE A 505 -0.88 24.94 -11.97
C PHE A 505 0.36 24.07 -12.04
N GLN A 506 0.78 23.65 -13.24
CA GLN A 506 2.02 22.89 -13.45
C GLN A 506 3.24 23.65 -12.92
N SER A 507 3.31 24.97 -13.13
CA SER A 507 4.40 25.79 -12.58
C SER A 507 4.39 25.79 -11.06
N ILE A 508 3.23 26.04 -10.44
CA ILE A 508 3.09 26.11 -8.98
C ILE A 508 3.51 24.79 -8.32
N ILE A 509 3.00 23.66 -8.82
CA ILE A 509 3.32 22.36 -8.23
C ILE A 509 4.80 21.98 -8.45
N LEU A 510 5.39 22.35 -9.59
CA LEU A 510 6.82 22.13 -9.86
C LEU A 510 7.71 22.88 -8.86
N ASP A 511 7.35 24.11 -8.50
CA ASP A 511 8.13 24.90 -7.54
C ASP A 511 8.04 24.35 -6.11
N LYS A 512 6.90 23.75 -5.75
CA LYS A 512 6.74 23.10 -4.44
C LYS A 512 7.40 21.71 -4.39
N ILE A 513 7.24 20.89 -5.42
CA ILE A 513 7.76 19.51 -5.42
C ILE A 513 9.28 19.45 -5.36
N LYS A 514 9.98 20.45 -5.92
CA LYS A 514 11.45 20.59 -5.84
C LYS A 514 11.99 20.80 -4.43
N LYS A 515 11.14 21.22 -3.48
CA LYS A 515 11.52 21.50 -2.09
C LYS A 515 11.44 20.26 -1.19
N ILE A 516 10.95 19.14 -1.71
CA ILE A 516 10.78 17.90 -0.97
C ILE A 516 12.10 17.13 -0.97
N SER A 517 12.59 16.80 0.24
CA SER A 517 13.84 16.08 0.45
C SER A 517 13.64 14.73 1.13
N ALA A 518 14.55 13.81 0.87
CA ALA A 518 14.76 12.62 1.69
C ALA A 518 15.58 12.98 2.94
N GLY A 519 15.50 12.12 3.95
CA GLY A 519 16.25 12.22 5.18
C GLY A 519 16.03 10.97 6.03
N LEU A 520 16.66 10.94 7.20
CA LEU A 520 16.37 9.91 8.19
C LEU A 520 14.94 10.10 8.75
N PRO A 521 14.31 9.05 9.32
CA PRO A 521 12.94 9.15 9.84
C PRO A 521 12.72 10.24 10.90
N ASP A 522 13.73 10.54 11.72
CA ASP A 522 13.69 11.54 12.79
C ASP A 522 14.02 12.96 12.32
N ASP A 523 14.44 13.14 11.08
CA ASP A 523 14.72 14.45 10.48
C ASP A 523 13.41 15.22 10.23
N LYS A 524 13.28 16.38 10.87
CA LYS A 524 12.14 17.30 10.75
C LYS A 524 11.90 17.82 9.32
N THR A 525 12.93 17.77 8.48
CA THR A 525 12.87 18.22 7.09
C THR A 525 12.57 17.08 6.11
N SER A 526 12.62 15.83 6.56
CA SER A 526 12.36 14.66 5.72
C SER A 526 10.87 14.51 5.41
N TYR A 527 10.56 14.37 4.13
CA TYR A 527 9.23 14.01 3.65
C TYR A 527 9.14 12.54 3.24
N LEU A 528 10.25 11.96 2.82
CA LEU A 528 10.27 10.70 2.08
C LEU A 528 10.60 9.54 3.01
N ALA A 529 9.87 8.44 2.83
CA ALA A 529 10.20 7.15 3.41
C ALA A 529 10.92 6.27 2.36
N PRO A 530 11.70 5.25 2.79
CA PRO A 530 12.23 4.25 1.88
C PRO A 530 11.11 3.62 1.02
N VAL A 531 11.38 3.41 -0.26
CA VAL A 531 10.44 2.86 -1.23
C VAL A 531 10.74 1.37 -1.40
N GLY A 532 9.78 0.52 -1.04
CA GLY A 532 9.95 -0.93 -1.16
C GLY A 532 9.75 -1.49 -2.58
N LYS A 533 9.13 -0.72 -3.48
CA LYS A 533 8.71 -1.13 -4.85
C LYS A 533 9.45 -0.33 -5.94
N ILE A 534 10.77 -0.21 -5.85
CA ILE A 534 11.57 0.65 -6.75
C ILE A 534 11.50 0.19 -8.21
N GLU A 535 11.53 -1.11 -8.45
CA GLU A 535 11.48 -1.70 -9.78
C GLU A 535 10.12 -1.41 -10.43
N LEU A 536 9.03 -1.57 -9.67
CA LEU A 536 7.67 -1.27 -10.11
C LEU A 536 7.49 0.23 -10.41
N PHE A 537 8.13 1.11 -9.65
CA PHE A 537 8.16 2.55 -9.96
C PHE A 537 8.72 2.80 -11.36
N TYR A 538 9.87 2.21 -11.70
CA TYR A 538 10.47 2.40 -13.02
C TYR A 538 9.63 1.76 -14.13
N GLU A 539 8.98 0.62 -13.87
CA GLU A 539 8.04 0.02 -14.80
C GLU A 539 6.89 0.98 -15.15
N TYR A 540 6.29 1.62 -14.15
CA TYR A 540 5.18 2.56 -14.34
C TYR A 540 5.64 3.85 -15.02
N LEU A 541 6.80 4.38 -14.61
CA LEU A 541 7.37 5.56 -15.24
C LEU A 541 7.68 5.31 -16.73
N LEU A 542 8.33 4.19 -17.06
CA LEU A 542 8.65 3.85 -18.45
C LEU A 542 7.40 3.56 -19.28
N ASP A 543 6.38 2.90 -18.71
CA ASP A 543 5.08 2.71 -19.37
C ASP A 543 4.44 4.05 -19.75
N ALA A 544 4.37 4.99 -18.79
CA ALA A 544 3.80 6.31 -19.01
C ALA A 544 4.56 7.10 -20.08
N LEU A 545 5.90 7.11 -20.04
CA LEU A 545 6.73 7.80 -21.02
C LEU A 545 6.59 7.22 -22.43
N ARG A 546 6.51 5.89 -22.57
CA ARG A 546 6.27 5.23 -23.86
C ARG A 546 4.91 5.55 -24.44
N LYS A 547 3.91 5.77 -23.57
CA LYS A 547 2.53 6.13 -23.95
C LYS A 547 2.33 7.64 -24.14
N GLY A 548 3.38 8.44 -24.01
CA GLY A 548 3.37 9.86 -24.35
C GLY A 548 3.26 10.82 -23.17
N ALA A 549 3.42 10.35 -21.93
CA ALA A 549 3.66 11.24 -20.80
C ALA A 549 5.01 11.97 -20.96
N GLN A 550 5.14 13.13 -20.32
CA GLN A 550 6.41 13.84 -20.21
C GLN A 550 6.89 13.84 -18.77
N LEU A 551 8.17 13.51 -18.55
CA LEU A 551 8.82 13.67 -17.25
C LEU A 551 9.17 15.14 -17.03
N ILE A 552 8.60 15.76 -16.01
CA ILE A 552 8.85 17.15 -15.65
C ILE A 552 9.91 17.26 -14.55
N TYR A 553 9.88 16.34 -13.57
CA TYR A 553 10.80 16.34 -12.44
C TYR A 553 10.95 14.93 -11.85
N GLY A 554 12.11 14.62 -11.26
CA GLY A 554 12.34 13.40 -10.49
C GLY A 554 12.78 12.20 -11.33
N GLY A 555 12.32 11.01 -10.94
CA GLY A 555 12.70 9.75 -11.58
C GLY A 555 14.06 9.17 -11.18
N THR A 556 14.69 9.69 -10.12
CA THR A 556 16.06 9.31 -9.72
C THR A 556 16.07 8.55 -8.40
N ARG A 557 16.80 7.44 -8.35
CA ARG A 557 17.11 6.71 -7.13
C ARG A 557 18.16 7.47 -6.31
N ILE A 558 17.89 7.69 -5.03
CA ILE A 558 18.72 8.51 -4.14
C ILE A 558 18.98 7.80 -2.80
N ASN A 559 20.07 8.17 -2.14
CA ASN A 559 20.34 7.80 -0.75
C ASN A 559 19.58 8.73 0.23
N TYR A 560 19.73 8.48 1.53
CA TYR A 560 19.05 9.27 2.58
C TYR A 560 19.49 10.75 2.59
N ALA A 561 20.68 11.08 2.08
CA ALA A 561 21.17 12.45 1.95
C ALA A 561 20.69 13.14 0.66
N GLY A 562 19.79 12.51 -0.10
CA GLY A 562 19.23 13.05 -1.33
C GLY A 562 20.16 13.01 -2.54
N SER A 563 21.32 12.36 -2.43
CA SER A 563 22.27 12.22 -3.55
C SER A 563 21.93 11.02 -4.43
N PRO A 564 22.08 11.10 -5.77
CA PRO A 564 21.88 9.96 -6.66
C PRO A 564 22.71 8.75 -6.25
N ASP A 565 22.05 7.59 -6.12
CA ASP A 565 22.67 6.35 -5.69
C ASP A 565 21.93 5.15 -6.33
N PRO A 566 22.60 4.36 -7.20
CA PRO A 566 22.00 3.15 -7.79
C PRO A 566 21.57 2.09 -6.77
N SER A 567 22.10 2.14 -5.55
CA SER A 567 21.73 1.29 -4.42
C SER A 567 20.80 1.97 -3.41
N GLY A 568 20.49 3.25 -3.61
CA GLY A 568 19.68 4.06 -2.69
C GLY A 568 18.28 3.51 -2.46
N ILE A 569 17.70 3.67 -1.29
CA ILE A 569 16.37 3.10 -0.97
C ILE A 569 15.25 4.13 -1.13
N PHE A 570 15.55 5.32 -1.64
CA PHE A 570 14.60 6.40 -1.87
C PHE A 570 14.49 6.72 -3.35
N ILE A 571 13.39 7.37 -3.73
CA ILE A 571 13.16 7.88 -5.08
C ILE A 571 12.81 9.35 -4.95
N THR A 572 13.40 10.20 -5.79
CA THR A 572 13.01 11.62 -5.86
C THR A 572 11.52 11.74 -6.16
N PRO A 573 10.83 12.74 -5.58
CA PRO A 573 9.46 13.08 -5.96
C PRO A 573 9.36 13.21 -7.48
N THR A 574 8.47 12.45 -8.11
CA THR A 574 8.40 12.36 -9.56
C THR A 574 7.10 12.97 -10.06
N LEU A 575 7.23 13.91 -11.00
CA LEU A 575 6.11 14.60 -11.63
C LEU A 575 6.11 14.30 -13.12
N ILE A 576 5.01 13.74 -13.60
CA ILE A 576 4.76 13.55 -15.03
C ILE A 576 3.51 14.31 -15.47
N THR A 577 3.46 14.68 -16.75
CA THR A 577 2.31 15.35 -17.37
C THR A 577 1.77 14.54 -18.53
N VAL A 578 0.45 14.61 -18.72
CA VAL A 578 -0.27 13.96 -19.81
C VAL A 578 -1.20 14.99 -20.47
N GLU A 579 -1.15 15.06 -21.80
CA GLU A 579 -1.78 16.13 -22.58
C GLU A 579 -3.31 16.01 -22.69
N ASP A 580 -3.87 14.81 -22.54
CA ASP A 580 -5.32 14.60 -22.54
C ASP A 580 -5.72 13.34 -21.76
N ILE A 581 -7.01 13.24 -21.44
CA ILE A 581 -7.61 12.11 -20.72
C ILE A 581 -7.48 10.78 -21.48
N PRO A 582 -7.80 10.68 -22.79
CA PRO A 582 -7.69 9.42 -23.53
C PRO A 582 -6.30 8.78 -23.47
N ILE A 583 -5.23 9.57 -23.52
CA ILE A 583 -3.88 9.04 -23.36
C ILE A 583 -3.65 8.57 -21.92
N ALA A 584 -4.10 9.35 -20.93
CA ALA A 584 -3.95 9.01 -19.52
C ALA A 584 -4.62 7.67 -19.18
N GLU A 585 -5.80 7.38 -19.74
CA GLU A 585 -6.56 6.13 -19.57
C GLU A 585 -5.80 4.89 -20.04
N THR A 586 -4.73 5.03 -20.82
CA THR A 586 -3.92 3.89 -21.26
C THR A 586 -2.76 3.55 -20.33
N MET A 587 -2.41 4.41 -19.36
CA MET A 587 -1.19 4.29 -18.56
C MET A 587 -1.39 3.50 -17.26
N LYS A 588 -0.41 2.68 -16.87
CA LYS A 588 -0.43 1.94 -15.60
C LYS A 588 -0.62 2.85 -14.38
N CYS A 589 0.11 3.97 -14.32
CA CYS A 589 -0.02 4.94 -13.22
C CYS A 589 -1.41 5.61 -13.10
N THR A 590 -2.24 5.51 -14.14
CA THR A 590 -3.64 5.96 -14.12
C THR A 590 -4.62 4.81 -13.88
N LEU A 591 -4.27 3.57 -14.21
CA LEU A 591 -5.18 2.44 -14.07
C LEU A 591 -5.02 1.69 -12.75
N GLU A 592 -3.82 1.71 -12.16
CA GLU A 592 -3.42 0.88 -11.04
C GLU A 592 -2.83 1.71 -9.89
N GLU A 593 -2.93 1.18 -8.68
CA GLU A 593 -2.27 1.78 -7.52
C GLU A 593 -0.74 1.62 -7.64
N GLY A 594 -0.04 2.74 -7.83
CA GLY A 594 1.38 2.82 -7.48
C GLY A 594 1.54 2.92 -5.96
N PHE A 595 2.70 2.60 -5.39
CA PHE A 595 2.95 2.82 -3.94
C PHE A 595 4.34 3.42 -3.76
N PHE A 596 4.54 4.54 -4.46
CA PHE A 596 5.81 5.21 -4.68
C PHE A 596 5.56 6.65 -5.14
N PRO A 597 6.57 7.54 -5.09
CA PRO A 597 6.36 8.98 -5.24
C PRO A 597 6.26 9.42 -6.72
N LEU A 598 5.18 9.01 -7.39
CA LEU A 598 4.84 9.39 -8.78
C LEU A 598 3.48 10.10 -8.81
N LEU A 599 3.48 11.38 -9.17
CA LEU A 599 2.30 12.20 -9.38
C LEU A 599 2.08 12.47 -10.88
N THR A 600 0.86 12.22 -11.36
CA THR A 600 0.46 12.44 -12.75
C THR A 600 -0.47 13.66 -12.88
N LEU A 601 -0.07 14.69 -13.63
CA LEU A 601 -0.97 15.78 -14.01
C LEU A 601 -1.60 15.46 -15.36
N ILE A 602 -2.92 15.54 -15.44
CA ILE A 602 -3.71 15.22 -16.63
C ILE A 602 -4.47 16.48 -17.04
N ASN A 603 -4.24 16.95 -18.26
CA ASN A 603 -5.02 18.03 -18.83
C ASN A 603 -6.39 17.49 -19.26
N ALA A 604 -7.48 18.13 -18.83
CA ALA A 604 -8.83 17.70 -19.16
C ALA A 604 -9.28 18.07 -20.60
N SER A 605 -8.39 18.62 -21.42
CA SER A 605 -8.63 18.90 -22.83
C SER A 605 -8.83 17.64 -23.67
N ASP A 606 -9.48 17.79 -24.82
CA ASP A 606 -9.46 16.81 -25.90
C ASP A 606 -8.75 17.41 -27.12
N ARG A 607 -7.67 16.77 -27.57
CA ARG A 607 -6.91 17.18 -28.76
C ARG A 607 -7.76 17.28 -30.03
N SER A 608 -8.92 16.61 -30.08
CA SER A 608 -9.85 16.65 -31.21
C SER A 608 -10.65 17.96 -31.31
N SER A 609 -10.74 18.75 -30.23
CA SER A 609 -11.54 19.98 -30.17
C SER A 609 -10.74 21.18 -29.66
N LYS A 610 -10.77 22.30 -30.40
CA LYS A 610 -9.98 23.50 -30.07
C LYS A 610 -10.61 24.42 -29.01
N ILE A 611 -11.93 24.35 -28.83
CA ILE A 611 -12.69 25.15 -27.86
C ILE A 611 -13.83 24.27 -27.35
N GLU A 612 -13.87 24.06 -26.05
CA GLU A 612 -14.87 23.22 -25.39
C GLU A 612 -15.61 24.02 -24.33
N SER A 613 -16.91 23.80 -24.20
CA SER A 613 -17.64 24.39 -23.08
C SER A 613 -17.23 23.73 -21.77
N ASP A 614 -17.30 24.49 -20.69
CA ASP A 614 -17.08 23.97 -19.33
C ASP A 614 -17.95 22.73 -19.03
N ASP A 615 -19.18 22.66 -19.55
CA ASP A 615 -20.06 21.52 -19.31
C ASP A 615 -19.54 20.25 -20.01
N ILE A 616 -18.91 20.37 -21.19
CA ILE A 616 -18.27 19.25 -21.89
C ILE A 616 -17.04 18.78 -21.11
N ILE A 617 -16.17 19.73 -20.71
CA ILE A 617 -14.97 19.44 -19.91
C ILE A 617 -15.39 18.77 -18.60
N PHE A 618 -16.38 19.32 -17.89
CA PHE A 618 -16.88 18.76 -16.64
C PHE A 618 -17.38 17.33 -16.83
N SER A 619 -18.19 17.09 -17.86
CA SER A 619 -18.75 15.77 -18.15
C SER A 619 -17.64 14.75 -18.42
N ARG A 620 -16.61 15.13 -19.18
CA ARG A 620 -15.44 14.29 -19.43
C ARG A 620 -14.68 13.95 -18.15
N ILE A 621 -14.44 14.93 -17.28
CA ILE A 621 -13.79 14.67 -15.98
C ILE A 621 -14.65 13.68 -15.17
N MET A 622 -15.97 13.84 -15.13
CA MET A 622 -16.84 12.91 -14.39
C MET A 622 -16.75 11.49 -14.96
N THR A 623 -16.80 11.34 -16.29
CA THR A 623 -16.61 10.03 -16.94
C THR A 623 -15.28 9.38 -16.58
N PHE A 624 -14.19 10.15 -16.59
CA PHE A 624 -12.88 9.66 -16.18
C PHE A 624 -12.84 9.19 -14.71
N LEU A 625 -13.48 9.94 -13.81
CA LEU A 625 -13.60 9.55 -12.40
C LEU A 625 -14.41 8.26 -12.22
N ASP A 626 -15.51 8.11 -12.95
CA ASP A 626 -16.40 6.96 -12.85
C ASP A 626 -15.74 5.66 -13.31
N GLN A 627 -14.87 5.74 -14.32
CA GLN A 627 -14.07 4.62 -14.84
C GLN A 627 -13.02 4.10 -13.84
N ASN A 628 -12.66 4.88 -12.81
CA ASN A 628 -11.71 4.41 -11.81
C ASN A 628 -12.25 3.14 -11.14
N THR A 629 -11.51 2.04 -11.22
CA THR A 629 -11.93 0.76 -10.61
C THR A 629 -11.75 0.76 -9.09
N TYR A 630 -11.01 1.74 -8.57
CA TYR A 630 -10.88 2.06 -7.15
C TYR A 630 -11.87 3.15 -6.76
N GLY A 631 -12.12 3.27 -5.45
CA GLY A 631 -13.12 4.19 -4.93
C GLY A 631 -12.84 4.69 -3.52
N LEU A 632 -11.58 4.80 -3.11
CA LEU A 632 -11.27 5.21 -1.74
C LEU A 632 -11.61 6.68 -1.51
N ARG A 633 -10.93 7.60 -2.20
CA ARG A 633 -11.20 9.04 -2.08
C ARG A 633 -11.16 9.76 -3.41
N THR A 634 -12.01 10.78 -3.53
CA THR A 634 -11.97 11.73 -4.63
C THR A 634 -12.04 13.13 -4.06
N SER A 635 -11.28 14.07 -4.60
CA SER A 635 -11.40 15.47 -4.17
C SER A 635 -11.49 16.42 -5.35
N VAL A 636 -12.03 17.61 -5.08
CA VAL A 636 -12.09 18.70 -6.05
C VAL A 636 -11.76 20.04 -5.39
N TRP A 637 -11.01 20.86 -6.10
CA TRP A 637 -10.84 22.28 -5.80
C TRP A 637 -11.66 23.10 -6.81
N ILE A 638 -12.63 23.87 -6.33
CA ILE A 638 -13.65 24.57 -7.14
C ILE A 638 -14.38 25.64 -6.34
N GLU A 639 -14.58 26.82 -6.93
CA GLU A 639 -15.36 27.91 -6.30
C GLU A 639 -16.78 28.02 -6.88
N SER A 640 -16.98 27.60 -8.13
CA SER A 640 -18.28 27.62 -8.77
C SER A 640 -19.29 26.74 -8.06
N LYS A 641 -20.25 27.37 -7.36
CA LYS A 641 -21.38 26.68 -6.71
C LYS A 641 -22.17 25.77 -7.65
N ARG A 642 -22.28 26.15 -8.94
CA ARG A 642 -22.97 25.34 -9.97
C ARG A 642 -22.25 24.01 -10.16
N TYR A 643 -20.95 24.04 -10.45
CA TYR A 643 -20.17 22.83 -10.71
C TYR A 643 -19.87 22.03 -9.44
N MET A 644 -19.74 22.68 -8.29
CA MET A 644 -19.64 22.01 -6.99
C MET A 644 -20.89 21.15 -6.70
N LYS A 645 -22.09 21.71 -6.88
CA LYS A 645 -23.34 20.94 -6.73
C LYS A 645 -23.44 19.80 -7.74
N LYS A 646 -23.02 20.03 -8.99
CA LYS A 646 -22.95 18.96 -10.01
C LYS A 646 -22.00 17.85 -9.56
N PHE A 647 -20.80 18.19 -9.08
CA PHE A 647 -19.80 17.23 -8.62
C PHE A 647 -20.34 16.35 -7.49
N ILE A 648 -20.91 16.96 -6.46
CA ILE A 648 -21.52 16.24 -5.32
C ILE A 648 -22.60 15.25 -5.79
N LYS A 649 -23.43 15.65 -6.76
CA LYS A 649 -24.51 14.81 -7.27
C LYS A 649 -24.01 13.70 -8.22
N SER A 650 -22.97 13.98 -8.99
CA SER A 650 -22.46 13.08 -10.04
C SER A 650 -21.55 11.99 -9.52
N ILE A 651 -20.73 12.28 -8.51
CA ILE A 651 -19.76 11.29 -8.01
C ILE A 651 -20.47 10.15 -7.27
N GLN A 652 -20.30 8.92 -7.75
CA GLN A 652 -20.89 7.72 -7.13
C GLN A 652 -19.83 6.75 -6.61
N GLY A 653 -18.69 6.67 -7.30
CA GLY A 653 -17.68 5.65 -7.07
C GLY A 653 -16.63 5.96 -6.01
N SER A 654 -16.94 6.77 -5.00
CA SER A 654 -15.96 7.17 -3.96
C SER A 654 -16.57 7.08 -2.56
N GLY A 655 -15.81 6.54 -1.60
CA GLY A 655 -16.24 6.44 -0.21
C GLY A 655 -16.21 7.80 0.49
N ILE A 656 -15.21 8.62 0.18
CA ILE A 656 -15.04 9.95 0.76
C ILE A 656 -14.82 10.97 -0.35
N ILE A 657 -15.64 12.02 -0.36
CA ILE A 657 -15.42 13.20 -1.22
C ILE A 657 -14.92 14.38 -0.40
N ARG A 658 -13.93 15.10 -0.92
CA ARG A 658 -13.39 16.32 -0.29
C ARG A 658 -13.42 17.49 -1.25
N ILE A 659 -13.94 18.64 -0.80
CA ILE A 659 -14.13 19.83 -1.64
C ILE A 659 -13.42 21.00 -0.97
N ASN A 660 -12.47 21.63 -1.67
CA ASN A 660 -11.65 22.75 -1.17
C ASN A 660 -10.98 22.45 0.18
N LEU A 661 -10.57 21.20 0.36
CA LEU A 661 -9.90 20.69 1.56
C LEU A 661 -8.74 19.80 1.13
N LEU A 662 -7.70 19.72 1.97
CA LEU A 662 -6.58 18.81 1.79
C LEU A 662 -7.08 17.39 1.56
N HIS A 663 -6.60 16.73 0.50
CA HIS A 663 -7.03 15.41 0.07
C HIS A 663 -6.79 14.35 1.15
N THR A 664 -5.62 14.39 1.79
CA THR A 664 -5.24 13.52 2.92
C THR A 664 -5.73 14.03 4.28
N GLY A 665 -6.51 15.12 4.33
CA GLY A 665 -6.99 15.69 5.59
C GLY A 665 -8.06 14.84 6.28
N PHE A 666 -8.22 15.05 7.59
CA PHE A 666 -9.21 14.35 8.42
C PHE A 666 -10.37 15.28 8.81
N SER A 667 -11.59 14.73 8.84
CA SER A 667 -12.80 15.44 9.23
C SER A 667 -13.51 14.68 10.35
N ALA A 668 -14.05 15.40 11.32
CA ALA A 668 -14.91 14.79 12.32
C ALA A 668 -16.20 14.27 11.67
N PHE A 669 -16.79 13.23 12.28
CA PHE A 669 -18.05 12.57 11.87
C PHE A 669 -17.97 11.74 10.58
N VAL A 670 -17.16 12.16 9.61
CA VAL A 670 -16.94 11.44 8.37
C VAL A 670 -15.91 10.34 8.63
N GLY A 671 -16.11 9.15 8.04
CA GLY A 671 -15.12 8.09 8.05
C GLY A 671 -13.74 8.59 7.57
N THR A 672 -12.67 8.04 8.15
CA THR A 672 -11.30 8.35 7.71
C THR A 672 -10.84 7.44 6.57
N HIS A 673 -11.47 6.28 6.43
CA HIS A 673 -11.16 5.15 5.55
C HIS A 673 -12.45 4.60 4.98
N GLY A 674 -12.36 3.72 3.98
CA GLY A 674 -13.51 3.10 3.32
C GLY A 674 -13.76 3.62 1.91
N GLY A 675 -14.01 2.69 0.99
CA GLY A 675 -14.32 3.01 -0.40
C GLY A 675 -14.96 1.83 -1.13
N PRO A 676 -15.95 2.06 -2.00
CA PRO A 676 -16.55 1.00 -2.79
C PRO A 676 -15.57 0.45 -3.85
N LYS A 677 -16.08 -0.48 -4.67
CA LYS A 677 -15.37 -1.13 -5.78
C LYS A 677 -14.17 -1.94 -5.26
N ARG A 678 -13.00 -1.81 -5.90
CA ARG A 678 -11.80 -2.55 -5.50
C ARG A 678 -11.16 -2.05 -4.21
N SER A 679 -11.57 -0.88 -3.70
CA SER A 679 -10.96 -0.27 -2.51
C SER A 679 -11.49 -0.81 -1.18
N GLY A 680 -12.57 -1.59 -1.18
CA GLY A 680 -13.13 -2.07 0.08
C GLY A 680 -14.47 -2.75 -0.07
N GLY A 681 -14.66 -3.49 -1.17
CA GLY A 681 -15.91 -4.21 -1.47
C GLY A 681 -16.98 -3.33 -2.13
N PRO A 682 -18.18 -3.89 -2.40
CA PRO A 682 -19.22 -3.20 -3.16
C PRO A 682 -19.75 -1.91 -2.50
N PHE A 683 -19.69 -1.80 -1.16
CA PHE A 683 -20.30 -0.68 -0.42
C PHE A 683 -19.31 0.16 0.42
N GLY A 684 -18.01 -0.14 0.36
CA GLY A 684 -17.01 0.51 1.21
C GLY A 684 -17.14 0.08 2.67
N GLU A 685 -16.58 -1.09 2.97
CA GLU A 685 -16.83 -1.79 4.23
C GLU A 685 -16.17 -1.14 5.47
N LEU A 686 -15.15 -0.28 5.33
CA LEU A 686 -14.51 0.38 6.49
C LEU A 686 -15.00 1.82 6.77
N ASN A 687 -15.97 2.35 6.02
CA ASN A 687 -16.47 3.73 6.19
C ASN A 687 -16.88 4.07 7.64
N TYR A 688 -17.59 3.14 8.29
CA TYR A 688 -17.95 3.22 9.71
C TYR A 688 -17.83 1.84 10.35
N LEU A 689 -16.67 1.53 10.93
CA LEU A 689 -16.41 0.20 11.46
C LEU A 689 -17.49 -0.29 12.44
N TRP A 690 -17.93 0.56 13.38
CA TRP A 690 -18.97 0.19 14.35
C TRP A 690 -20.31 -0.19 13.69
N GLU A 691 -20.61 0.33 12.50
CA GLU A 691 -21.80 -0.08 11.74
C GLU A 691 -21.63 -1.44 11.09
N LYS A 692 -20.40 -1.78 10.75
CA LYS A 692 -20.03 -2.94 9.94
C LYS A 692 -19.74 -4.15 10.80
N THR A 693 -19.30 -3.95 12.05
CA THR A 693 -19.20 -4.98 13.08
C THR A 693 -20.47 -5.06 13.95
N THR A 694 -21.61 -4.58 13.44
CA THR A 694 -22.92 -4.76 14.08
C THR A 694 -23.97 -5.10 13.04
N HIS A 695 -25.11 -5.61 13.49
CA HIS A 695 -26.32 -5.76 12.67
C HIS A 695 -27.52 -5.03 13.29
N LEU A 696 -28.48 -4.66 12.45
CA LEU A 696 -29.70 -3.96 12.87
C LEU A 696 -30.75 -4.93 13.39
N GLN A 697 -31.37 -4.55 14.51
CA GLN A 697 -32.55 -5.19 15.09
C GLN A 697 -33.67 -4.16 15.19
N GLY A 698 -34.79 -4.42 14.51
CA GLY A 698 -36.03 -3.70 14.71
C GLY A 698 -36.73 -4.15 15.99
N ILE A 699 -37.27 -3.21 16.76
CA ILE A 699 -37.94 -3.47 18.02
C ILE A 699 -39.28 -2.73 17.98
N ALA A 700 -40.38 -3.46 18.16
CA ALA A 700 -41.71 -2.92 18.40
C ALA A 700 -42.11 -3.25 19.83
N LEU A 701 -42.46 -2.23 20.60
CA LEU A 701 -42.87 -2.34 22.00
C LEU A 701 -44.27 -1.76 22.15
N ARG A 702 -45.13 -2.47 22.86
CA ARG A 702 -46.40 -1.94 23.37
C ARG A 702 -46.27 -1.91 24.89
N GLU A 703 -46.29 -0.71 25.47
CA GLU A 703 -46.26 -0.53 26.93
C GLU A 703 -47.63 -0.80 27.56
#